data_AF-A0AA88YC27-F1
#
_entry.id   AF-A0AA88YC27-F1
#
_cell.length_a   1.000
_cell.length_b   1.000
_cell.length_c   1.000
_cell.angle_alpha   90.00
_cell.angle_beta   90.00
_cell.angle_gamma   90.00
#
_symmetry.space_group_name_H-M   'P 1'
#
loop_
_entity.id
_entity.type
_entity.pdbx_description
1 polymer ?
#
loop_
_entity_poly.entity_id
_entity_poly.type
_entity_poly.pdbx_seq_one_letter_code
_entity_poly.pdbx_strand_id
1 'polypeptide(L)'
;MDRQNSIHTVYENVHKLKGRFEWSDNCKEAYLIAMSDDESVSKILELDSLLKDPTQMDVNMLSDKLNNIYIKAAYKTVQFRKVHHRKKKIKSKPWITHDINRLRKEVRSLGKKLHDEPNNCFTLASYCKAKREFNKLRKKLRKDYYEAITGQINNLDSKSANEFWKLINKHKSSSTNTDVNPTEGMKLFVDHYKSLLNDKEVSPNNADELLPLNIDNNKPLDFPFTHKETKEAIKELKCNKSAGIDLVINEFIKASCNILTPTLTNLFNKILSTGEIPKEWNLAFIKSLYKSGNPDDPGNYRVELKQKNMAVFRRSTKLAKILCSNLKPQRIVNKRYLGEIWVSGSCIDPSLGLKEDQKQIQAMATDFAKNEMFPNMAKWDEEEIFPVDIFKKAGQLGFGAIYCGEEFGGTGLGRTEASVIFEGLSQGCVSTTAYISIHNMCAWMVDEFGSVQQREKWIPQLASMEKLASYCLTEADHGSDAANLRTTAKLEGDHYILNGSKSFISGGGETDLYVVMCRTGEPGPKGISCVLVEKGSPGLSFGKKEKKIGWNSQPTRVVIFEDCKIPASNIIGQPGDGFKIAMRGLNGGRINIASCSLGAAHNSIELIRDHLKVRKQFGKTLEHFQYLQFQLAEMATKLVTSRNIVRFAAKALEEDWPEKVALCSMAKLHATEECSKVCNKALQMYGGYGYLKDYAVQQYLRDTRVHEILEGTSEVMRMLISRDLLTDGQRKV
;
A
#
# COMPACT_ATOMS: atom_id res chain seq x y z
N MET A 1 -20.54 -20.75 -5.42
CA MET A 1 -21.45 -21.78 -4.90
C MET A 1 -20.91 -22.43 -3.64
N ASP A 2 -19.60 -22.71 -3.54
CA ASP A 2 -18.99 -23.28 -2.32
C ASP A 2 -19.22 -22.47 -1.03
N ARG A 3 -19.23 -21.13 -1.12
CA ARG A 3 -19.49 -20.26 0.04
C ARG A 3 -20.91 -20.40 0.62
N GLN A 4 -21.91 -20.71 -0.22
CA GLN A 4 -23.27 -20.98 0.25
C GLN A 4 -23.38 -22.38 0.85
N ASN A 5 -22.65 -23.35 0.30
CA ASN A 5 -22.61 -24.72 0.82
C ASN A 5 -21.97 -24.77 2.22
N SER A 6 -20.86 -24.05 2.47
CA SER A 6 -20.23 -24.00 3.80
C SER A 6 -21.14 -23.36 4.87
N ILE A 7 -21.87 -22.30 4.50
CA ILE A 7 -22.85 -21.65 5.38
C ILE A 7 -24.02 -22.60 5.71
N HIS A 8 -24.43 -23.42 4.73
CA HIS A 8 -25.50 -24.40 4.91
C HIS A 8 -25.07 -25.58 5.80
N THR A 9 -23.85 -26.09 5.63
CA THR A 9 -23.29 -27.17 6.46
C THR A 9 -23.15 -26.76 7.93
N VAL A 10 -22.67 -25.53 8.19
CA VAL A 10 -22.58 -24.98 9.56
C VAL A 10 -23.97 -24.79 10.17
N TYR A 11 -24.96 -24.37 9.38
CA TYR A 11 -26.34 -24.24 9.82
C TYR A 11 -26.96 -25.60 10.22
N GLU A 12 -26.71 -26.66 9.45
CA GLU A 12 -27.19 -28.01 9.77
C GLU A 12 -26.52 -28.62 11.01
N ASN A 13 -25.21 -28.41 11.19
CA ASN A 13 -24.47 -28.92 12.35
C ASN A 13 -24.98 -28.27 13.66
N VAL A 14 -25.30 -26.97 13.63
CA VAL A 14 -25.90 -26.26 14.78
C VAL A 14 -27.34 -26.72 15.03
N HIS A 15 -28.10 -27.05 13.99
CA HIS A 15 -29.45 -27.60 14.17
C HIS A 15 -29.45 -28.98 14.82
N LYS A 16 -28.40 -29.80 14.60
CA LYS A 16 -28.19 -31.07 15.32
C LYS A 16 -27.87 -30.87 16.81
N LEU A 17 -27.28 -29.73 17.19
CA LEU A 17 -26.96 -29.38 18.59
C LEU A 17 -28.16 -28.82 19.37
N LYS A 18 -29.22 -28.32 18.69
CA LYS A 18 -30.46 -27.85 19.35
C LYS A 18 -31.18 -28.92 20.19
N GLY A 19 -30.93 -30.20 19.93
CA GLY A 19 -31.48 -31.31 20.71
C GLY A 19 -30.73 -31.65 22.00
N ARG A 20 -29.52 -31.08 22.23
CA ARG A 20 -28.66 -31.43 23.37
C ARG A 20 -28.45 -30.30 24.41
N PHE A 21 -28.78 -29.06 24.09
CA PHE A 21 -28.66 -27.92 25.02
C PHE A 21 -29.85 -26.95 24.86
N GLU A 22 -30.36 -26.38 25.95
CA GLU A 22 -31.39 -25.32 25.90
C GLU A 22 -30.75 -23.96 25.63
N TRP A 23 -31.11 -23.33 24.50
CA TRP A 23 -30.59 -22.03 24.11
C TRP A 23 -31.58 -20.91 24.42
N SER A 24 -31.14 -19.87 25.12
CA SER A 24 -31.92 -18.64 25.26
C SER A 24 -32.12 -17.93 23.91
N ASP A 25 -33.23 -17.22 23.71
CA ASP A 25 -33.53 -16.55 22.44
C ASP A 25 -32.51 -15.46 22.07
N ASN A 26 -31.82 -14.90 23.07
CA ASN A 26 -30.75 -13.92 22.85
C ASN A 26 -29.48 -14.56 22.26
N CYS A 27 -29.19 -15.84 22.59
CA CYS A 27 -28.06 -16.57 22.00
C CYS A 27 -28.32 -16.91 20.52
N LYS A 28 -29.58 -17.18 20.15
CA LYS A 28 -29.99 -17.41 18.75
C LYS A 28 -29.85 -16.14 17.91
N GLU A 29 -30.22 -14.99 18.48
CA GLU A 29 -30.12 -13.68 17.81
C GLU A 29 -28.65 -13.24 17.62
N ALA A 30 -27.79 -13.49 18.62
CA ALA A 30 -26.37 -13.18 18.56
C ALA A 30 -25.61 -14.00 17.50
N TYR A 31 -25.98 -15.28 17.33
CA TYR A 31 -25.38 -16.17 16.34
C TYR A 31 -25.71 -15.75 14.90
N LEU A 32 -26.96 -15.38 14.64
CA LEU A 32 -27.42 -14.91 13.32
C LEU A 32 -26.71 -13.60 12.89
N ILE A 33 -26.33 -12.76 13.85
CA ILE A 33 -25.62 -11.51 13.59
C ILE A 33 -24.14 -11.78 13.27
N ALA A 34 -23.52 -12.78 13.89
CA ALA A 34 -22.12 -13.14 13.67
C ALA A 34 -21.87 -13.73 12.26
N MET A 35 -22.89 -14.29 11.60
CA MET A 35 -22.81 -14.81 10.22
C MET A 35 -22.80 -13.73 9.13
N SER A 36 -22.85 -12.44 9.48
CA SER A 36 -22.92 -11.33 8.52
C SER A 36 -21.58 -10.60 8.26
N ASP A 37 -20.49 -11.07 8.86
CA ASP A 37 -19.18 -10.41 8.84
C ASP A 37 -18.03 -11.45 8.69
N ASP A 38 -17.15 -11.24 7.71
CA ASP A 38 -16.13 -12.21 7.28
C ASP A 38 -15.08 -12.50 8.37
N GLU A 39 -14.78 -11.52 9.23
CA GLU A 39 -13.84 -11.67 10.36
C GLU A 39 -14.43 -12.52 11.50
N SER A 40 -15.77 -12.57 11.60
CA SER A 40 -16.51 -13.36 12.58
C SER A 40 -16.70 -14.81 12.11
N VAL A 41 -16.84 -15.04 10.80
CA VAL A 41 -16.95 -16.39 10.20
C VAL A 41 -15.69 -17.22 10.44
N SER A 42 -14.49 -16.63 10.34
CA SER A 42 -13.23 -17.35 10.61
C SER A 42 -13.15 -17.88 12.06
N LYS A 43 -13.67 -17.13 13.03
CA LYS A 43 -13.68 -17.52 14.45
C LYS A 43 -14.79 -18.52 14.78
N ILE A 44 -15.88 -18.51 14.00
CA ILE A 44 -16.96 -19.50 14.07
C ILE A 44 -16.50 -20.84 13.46
N LEU A 45 -15.69 -20.81 12.40
CA LEU A 45 -15.07 -22.02 11.82
C LEU A 45 -14.01 -22.62 12.76
N GLU A 46 -13.30 -21.78 13.52
CA GLU A 46 -12.42 -22.21 14.62
C GLU A 46 -13.21 -22.95 15.71
N LEU A 47 -14.42 -22.47 16.06
CA LEU A 47 -15.35 -23.15 16.96
C LEU A 47 -15.92 -24.46 16.36
N ASP A 48 -16.22 -24.52 15.05
CA ASP A 48 -16.69 -25.74 14.38
C ASP A 48 -15.62 -26.86 14.38
N SER A 49 -14.33 -26.50 14.31
CA SER A 49 -13.24 -27.47 14.46
C SER A 49 -13.15 -28.07 15.86
N LEU A 50 -13.42 -27.27 16.90
CA LEU A 50 -13.40 -27.68 18.31
C LEU A 50 -14.66 -28.45 18.72
N LEU A 51 -15.79 -28.22 18.04
CA LEU A 51 -17.06 -28.93 18.27
C LEU A 51 -17.10 -30.35 17.68
N LYS A 52 -16.09 -30.74 16.89
CA LYS A 52 -15.97 -32.09 16.31
C LYS A 52 -15.40 -33.14 17.28
N ASP A 53 -14.78 -32.72 18.38
CA ASP A 53 -14.33 -33.60 19.47
C ASP A 53 -14.78 -33.07 20.85
N PRO A 54 -15.96 -33.49 21.33
CA PRO A 54 -16.55 -32.98 22.57
C PRO A 54 -15.83 -33.43 23.86
N THR A 55 -14.76 -34.24 23.77
CA THR A 55 -14.00 -34.68 24.96
C THR A 55 -12.99 -33.64 25.45
N GLN A 56 -12.73 -32.58 24.67
CA GLN A 56 -11.72 -31.54 24.99
C GLN A 56 -12.30 -30.21 25.51
N MET A 57 -13.61 -30.12 25.78
CA MET A 57 -14.26 -28.85 26.18
C MET A 57 -14.98 -28.95 27.53
N ASP A 58 -14.47 -28.23 28.53
CA ASP A 58 -15.23 -27.90 29.74
C ASP A 58 -16.17 -26.70 29.47
N VAL A 59 -17.37 -26.76 30.07
CA VAL A 59 -18.47 -25.79 29.99
C VAL A 59 -18.02 -24.37 30.33
N ASN A 60 -17.06 -24.22 31.25
CA ASN A 60 -16.48 -22.94 31.63
C ASN A 60 -15.68 -22.30 30.50
N MET A 61 -14.94 -23.10 29.74
CA MET A 61 -14.12 -22.63 28.62
C MET A 61 -14.96 -22.20 27.41
N LEU A 62 -16.11 -22.87 27.20
CA LEU A 62 -17.11 -22.48 26.21
C LEU A 62 -17.82 -21.17 26.61
N SER A 63 -18.16 -21.03 27.89
CA SER A 63 -18.80 -19.83 28.46
C SER A 63 -17.92 -18.58 28.31
N ASP A 64 -16.63 -18.67 28.59
CA ASP A 64 -15.69 -17.54 28.47
C ASP A 64 -15.44 -17.10 27.02
N LYS A 65 -15.33 -18.06 26.09
CA LYS A 65 -15.17 -17.74 24.66
C LYS A 65 -16.45 -17.13 24.08
N LEU A 66 -17.62 -17.63 24.48
CA LEU A 66 -18.90 -17.04 24.08
C LEU A 66 -19.12 -15.66 24.71
N ASN A 67 -18.77 -15.44 25.98
CA ASN A 67 -18.90 -14.15 26.67
C ASN A 67 -18.08 -13.03 26.00
N ASN A 68 -16.86 -13.33 25.54
CA ASN A 68 -16.04 -12.36 24.80
C ASN A 68 -16.63 -11.97 23.43
N ILE A 69 -17.26 -12.93 22.74
CA ILE A 69 -18.00 -12.69 21.50
C ILE A 69 -19.28 -11.88 21.80
N TYR A 70 -19.95 -12.19 22.91
CA TYR A 70 -21.20 -11.57 23.35
C TYR A 70 -21.03 -10.10 23.74
N ILE A 71 -19.94 -9.73 24.43
CA ILE A 71 -19.67 -8.35 24.85
C ILE A 71 -19.42 -7.44 23.64
N LYS A 72 -18.69 -7.92 22.62
CA LYS A 72 -18.46 -7.18 21.37
C LYS A 72 -19.73 -7.08 20.52
N ALA A 73 -20.53 -8.14 20.47
CA ALA A 73 -21.82 -8.14 19.77
C ALA A 73 -22.83 -7.21 20.46
N ALA A 74 -22.98 -7.27 21.79
CA ALA A 74 -23.89 -6.43 22.57
C ALA A 74 -23.56 -4.93 22.44
N TYR A 75 -22.27 -4.57 22.42
CA TYR A 75 -21.83 -3.19 22.19
C TYR A 75 -22.29 -2.67 20.82
N LYS A 76 -22.21 -3.49 19.77
CA LYS A 76 -22.69 -3.14 18.42
C LYS A 76 -24.22 -3.21 18.28
N THR A 77 -24.91 -4.10 18.99
CA THR A 77 -26.39 -4.19 18.98
C THR A 77 -27.04 -2.97 19.61
N VAL A 78 -26.43 -2.38 20.65
CA VAL A 78 -26.86 -1.09 21.24
C VAL A 78 -26.70 0.06 20.23
N GLN A 79 -25.65 0.03 19.40
CA GLN A 79 -25.46 0.99 18.30
C GLN A 79 -26.54 0.80 17.21
N PHE A 80 -26.84 -0.45 16.85
CA PHE A 80 -27.82 -0.76 15.81
C PHE A 80 -29.27 -0.43 16.20
N ARG A 81 -29.69 -0.73 17.44
CA ARG A 81 -31.03 -0.37 17.96
C ARG A 81 -31.24 1.14 18.07
N LYS A 82 -30.22 1.93 18.43
CA LYS A 82 -30.28 3.42 18.45
C LYS A 82 -30.45 4.02 17.05
N VAL A 83 -29.78 3.47 16.03
CA VAL A 83 -29.94 3.89 14.63
C VAL A 83 -31.35 3.55 14.12
N HIS A 84 -31.89 2.39 14.48
CA HIS A 84 -33.22 1.95 14.05
C HIS A 84 -34.36 2.74 14.69
N HIS A 85 -34.29 3.03 16.00
CA HIS A 85 -35.32 3.79 16.72
C HIS A 85 -35.37 5.27 16.28
N ARG A 86 -34.22 5.87 15.91
CA ARG A 86 -34.17 7.24 15.37
C ARG A 86 -34.52 7.34 13.88
N LYS A 87 -34.40 6.25 13.12
CA LYS A 87 -34.96 6.12 11.75
C LYS A 87 -36.48 6.32 11.75
N LYS A 88 -37.18 5.89 12.81
CA LYS A 88 -38.62 6.18 13.03
C LYS A 88 -38.87 7.66 13.31
N LYS A 89 -38.05 8.33 14.14
CA LYS A 89 -38.18 9.77 14.51
C LYS A 89 -37.85 10.76 13.37
N ILE A 90 -37.00 10.38 12.41
CA ILE A 90 -36.71 11.22 11.23
C ILE A 90 -37.79 11.05 10.15
N LYS A 91 -38.33 9.83 9.99
CA LYS A 91 -39.48 9.57 9.10
C LYS A 91 -40.78 10.22 9.57
N SER A 92 -40.89 10.63 10.84
CA SER A 92 -42.07 11.27 11.41
C SER A 92 -42.08 12.80 11.33
N LYS A 93 -41.12 13.45 10.66
CA LYS A 93 -41.14 14.91 10.45
C LYS A 93 -42.05 15.27 9.26
N PRO A 94 -43.21 15.93 9.48
CA PRO A 94 -44.29 16.03 8.47
C PRO A 94 -43.88 16.72 7.15
N TRP A 95 -43.03 17.74 7.22
CA TRP A 95 -42.64 18.54 6.05
C TRP A 95 -41.68 17.80 5.10
N ILE A 96 -40.85 16.88 5.63
CA ILE A 96 -39.86 16.12 4.84
C ILE A 96 -40.54 15.05 3.99
N THR A 97 -41.52 14.34 4.56
CA THR A 97 -42.25 13.29 3.85
C THR A 97 -43.24 13.85 2.84
N HIS A 98 -43.82 15.03 3.08
CA HIS A 98 -44.77 15.66 2.17
C HIS A 98 -44.13 16.10 0.85
N ASP A 99 -43.05 16.88 0.89
CA ASP A 99 -42.42 17.45 -0.31
C ASP A 99 -41.75 16.38 -1.21
N ILE A 100 -41.13 15.36 -0.61
CA ILE A 100 -40.53 14.25 -1.36
C ILE A 100 -41.63 13.44 -2.06
N ASN A 101 -42.73 13.16 -1.37
CA ASN A 101 -43.81 12.38 -1.95
C ASN A 101 -44.54 13.17 -3.03
N ARG A 102 -44.70 14.49 -2.88
CA ARG A 102 -45.21 15.39 -3.92
C ARG A 102 -44.30 15.35 -5.16
N LEU A 103 -43.01 15.65 -5.00
CA LEU A 103 -42.04 15.64 -6.10
C LEU A 103 -41.89 14.26 -6.75
N ARG A 104 -42.01 13.17 -5.98
CA ARG A 104 -41.99 11.81 -6.51
C ARG A 104 -43.22 11.51 -7.37
N LYS A 105 -44.41 11.95 -6.96
CA LYS A 105 -45.65 11.83 -7.75
C LYS A 105 -45.56 12.68 -9.02
N GLU A 106 -45.03 13.89 -8.91
CA GLU A 106 -44.85 14.82 -10.03
C GLU A 106 -43.86 14.27 -11.08
N VAL A 107 -42.68 13.79 -10.65
CA VAL A 107 -41.70 13.15 -11.55
C VAL A 107 -42.29 11.91 -12.23
N ARG A 108 -43.11 11.11 -11.54
CA ARG A 108 -43.77 9.95 -12.14
C ARG A 108 -44.84 10.34 -13.15
N SER A 109 -45.66 11.33 -12.83
CA SER A 109 -46.71 11.83 -13.72
C SER A 109 -46.12 12.44 -15.00
N LEU A 110 -45.09 13.29 -14.86
CA LEU A 110 -44.38 13.90 -15.99
C LEU A 110 -43.61 12.86 -16.80
N GLY A 111 -43.04 11.84 -16.14
CA GLY A 111 -42.38 10.73 -16.83
C GLY A 111 -43.35 9.89 -17.67
N LYS A 112 -44.59 9.71 -17.20
CA LYS A 112 -45.65 9.03 -17.97
C LYS A 112 -46.08 9.88 -19.18
N LYS A 113 -46.34 11.17 -18.97
CA LYS A 113 -46.67 12.10 -20.08
C LYS A 113 -45.56 12.18 -21.13
N LEU A 114 -44.29 12.15 -20.72
CA LEU A 114 -43.15 12.15 -21.64
C LEU A 114 -43.01 10.83 -22.41
N HIS A 115 -43.47 9.71 -21.83
CA HIS A 115 -43.51 8.43 -22.54
C HIS A 115 -44.59 8.44 -23.63
N ASP A 116 -45.75 9.02 -23.31
CA ASP A 116 -46.88 9.13 -24.24
C ASP A 116 -46.63 10.21 -25.33
N GLU A 117 -45.90 11.29 -25.00
CA GLU A 117 -45.52 12.38 -25.93
C GLU A 117 -44.00 12.70 -25.87
N PRO A 118 -43.14 11.90 -26.53
CA PRO A 118 -41.68 12.01 -26.37
C PRO A 118 -41.09 13.32 -26.89
N ASN A 119 -41.75 13.97 -27.87
CA ASN A 119 -41.28 15.18 -28.52
C ASN A 119 -41.79 16.47 -27.87
N ASN A 120 -42.52 16.38 -26.75
CA ASN A 120 -43.04 17.56 -26.05
C ASN A 120 -41.93 18.21 -25.19
N CYS A 121 -41.23 19.18 -25.77
CA CYS A 121 -40.11 19.89 -25.15
C CYS A 121 -40.47 20.55 -23.80
N PHE A 122 -41.71 21.01 -23.62
CA PHE A 122 -42.17 21.61 -22.37
C PHE A 122 -42.32 20.56 -21.26
N THR A 123 -42.85 19.39 -21.59
CA THR A 123 -42.94 18.25 -20.66
C THR A 123 -41.55 17.72 -20.28
N LEU A 124 -40.62 17.66 -21.24
CA LEU A 124 -39.22 17.27 -20.99
C LEU A 124 -38.51 18.24 -20.04
N ALA A 125 -38.65 19.55 -20.27
CA ALA A 125 -38.06 20.58 -19.42
C ALA A 125 -38.62 20.51 -17.99
N SER A 126 -39.94 20.33 -17.86
CA SER A 126 -40.63 20.20 -16.57
C SER A 126 -40.22 18.93 -15.83
N TYR A 127 -40.11 17.80 -16.52
CA TYR A 127 -39.62 16.53 -15.95
C TYR A 127 -38.18 16.67 -15.43
N CYS A 128 -37.29 17.26 -16.22
CA CYS A 128 -35.90 17.49 -15.84
C CYS A 128 -35.79 18.41 -14.62
N LYS A 129 -36.61 19.46 -14.53
CA LYS A 129 -36.67 20.36 -13.38
C LYS A 129 -37.14 19.62 -12.11
N ALA A 130 -38.26 18.91 -12.18
CA ALA A 130 -38.80 18.14 -11.05
C ALA A 130 -37.82 17.04 -10.58
N LYS A 131 -37.15 16.34 -11.51
CA LYS A 131 -36.17 15.30 -11.19
C LYS A 131 -34.90 15.84 -10.55
N ARG A 132 -34.44 17.03 -10.96
CA ARG A 132 -33.31 17.73 -10.32
C ARG A 132 -33.66 18.14 -8.89
N GLU A 133 -34.83 18.74 -8.67
CA GLU A 133 -35.31 19.13 -7.34
C GLU A 133 -35.48 17.92 -6.41
N PHE A 134 -36.09 16.84 -6.89
CA PHE A 134 -36.21 15.57 -6.15
C PHE A 134 -34.84 15.02 -5.73
N ASN A 135 -33.85 15.02 -6.64
CA ASN A 135 -32.51 14.50 -6.35
C ASN A 135 -31.73 15.40 -5.38
N LYS A 136 -31.89 16.73 -5.46
CA LYS A 136 -31.32 17.67 -4.49
C LYS A 136 -31.86 17.42 -3.09
N LEU A 137 -33.18 17.31 -2.94
CA LEU A 137 -33.81 17.06 -1.64
C LEU A 137 -33.37 15.70 -1.06
N ARG A 138 -33.32 14.66 -1.91
CA ARG A 138 -32.85 13.33 -1.51
C ARG A 138 -31.38 13.32 -1.07
N LYS A 139 -30.51 14.09 -1.73
CA LYS A 139 -29.09 14.24 -1.33
C LYS A 139 -28.98 15.00 0.00
N LYS A 140 -29.74 16.07 0.19
CA LYS A 140 -29.78 16.82 1.45
C LYS A 140 -30.18 15.93 2.63
N LEU A 141 -31.23 15.12 2.46
CA LEU A 141 -31.64 14.14 3.48
C LEU A 141 -30.61 13.08 3.78
N ARG A 142 -29.89 12.58 2.77
CA ARG A 142 -28.79 11.64 3.01
C ARG A 142 -27.66 12.29 3.80
N LYS A 143 -27.34 13.55 3.50
CA LYS A 143 -26.31 14.33 4.20
C LYS A 143 -26.72 14.61 5.65
N ASP A 144 -27.93 15.12 5.87
CA ASP A 144 -28.45 15.39 7.22
C ASP A 144 -28.55 14.09 8.05
N TYR A 145 -28.88 12.97 7.41
CA TYR A 145 -28.88 11.63 8.04
C TYR A 145 -27.47 11.16 8.39
N TYR A 146 -26.48 11.36 7.51
CA TYR A 146 -25.09 11.00 7.75
C TYR A 146 -24.45 11.86 8.83
N GLU A 147 -24.68 13.18 8.83
CA GLU A 147 -24.18 14.12 9.83
C GLU A 147 -24.78 13.86 11.21
N ALA A 148 -26.08 13.52 11.29
CA ALA A 148 -26.72 13.13 12.54
C ALA A 148 -26.15 11.82 13.14
N ILE A 149 -25.62 10.92 12.29
CA ILE A 149 -25.01 9.65 12.70
C ILE A 149 -23.55 9.86 13.11
N THR A 150 -22.76 10.56 12.29
CA THR A 150 -21.32 10.77 12.54
C THR A 150 -21.04 11.75 13.68
N GLY A 151 -21.86 12.78 13.86
CA GLY A 151 -21.67 13.79 14.92
C GLY A 151 -21.88 13.26 16.34
N GLN A 152 -22.53 12.12 16.54
CA GLN A 152 -22.74 11.53 17.88
C GLN A 152 -21.96 10.24 18.13
N ILE A 153 -21.51 9.52 17.09
CA ILE A 153 -20.59 8.38 17.25
C ILE A 153 -19.24 8.86 17.80
N ASN A 154 -18.74 10.01 17.32
CA ASN A 154 -17.46 10.56 17.77
C ASN A 154 -17.49 11.13 19.22
N ASN A 155 -18.67 11.31 19.81
CA ASN A 155 -18.83 11.80 21.19
C ASN A 155 -19.02 10.66 22.22
N LEU A 156 -19.14 9.40 21.80
CA LEU A 156 -19.41 8.26 22.68
C LEU A 156 -18.19 7.38 22.97
N ASP A 157 -17.03 7.64 22.34
CA ASP A 157 -15.93 6.67 22.29
C ASP A 157 -14.83 6.86 23.36
N SER A 158 -14.85 7.95 24.13
CA SER A 158 -13.76 8.23 25.09
C SER A 158 -14.19 8.35 26.54
N LYS A 159 -15.44 8.79 26.80
CA LYS A 159 -15.90 9.05 28.17
C LYS A 159 -16.61 7.85 28.79
N SER A 160 -17.52 7.22 28.04
CA SER A 160 -18.29 6.05 28.51
C SER A 160 -17.45 4.78 28.60
N ALA A 161 -16.49 4.59 27.69
CA ALA A 161 -15.53 3.48 27.77
C ALA A 161 -14.65 3.59 29.02
N ASN A 162 -14.20 4.80 29.36
CA ASN A 162 -13.39 5.04 30.55
C ASN A 162 -14.17 4.91 31.88
N GLU A 163 -15.46 5.29 31.93
CA GLU A 163 -16.31 5.04 33.10
C GLU A 163 -16.65 3.56 33.28
N PHE A 164 -16.90 2.85 32.18
CA PHE A 164 -17.14 1.40 32.18
C PHE A 164 -15.92 0.62 32.69
N TRP A 165 -14.71 0.97 32.22
CA TRP A 165 -13.47 0.37 32.71
C TRP A 165 -13.15 0.73 34.16
N LYS A 166 -13.52 1.93 34.62
CA LYS A 166 -13.38 2.32 36.03
C LYS A 166 -14.31 1.52 36.96
N LEU A 167 -15.54 1.24 36.53
CA LEU A 167 -16.50 0.42 37.29
C LEU A 167 -16.08 -1.05 37.39
N ILE A 168 -15.59 -1.65 36.30
CA ILE A 168 -15.05 -3.02 36.29
C ILE A 168 -13.81 -3.13 37.20
N ASN A 169 -12.90 -2.15 37.14
CA ASN A 169 -11.69 -2.18 37.96
C ASN A 169 -11.99 -1.91 39.45
N LYS A 170 -13.03 -1.12 39.77
CA LYS A 170 -13.45 -0.87 41.15
C LYS A 170 -14.06 -2.10 41.83
N HIS A 171 -14.75 -2.97 41.07
CA HIS A 171 -15.31 -4.23 41.59
C HIS A 171 -14.26 -5.36 41.69
N LYS A 172 -13.23 -5.38 40.85
CA LYS A 172 -12.11 -6.33 40.98
C LYS A 172 -11.27 -6.12 42.24
N SER A 173 -11.29 -4.93 42.83
CA SER A 173 -10.52 -4.61 44.05
C SER A 173 -11.27 -4.84 45.37
N SER A 174 -12.54 -5.28 45.37
CA SER A 174 -13.38 -5.30 46.58
C SER A 174 -14.19 -6.57 46.84
N SER A 175 -13.90 -7.71 46.21
CA SER A 175 -14.55 -8.97 46.59
C SER A 175 -13.61 -10.17 46.51
N THR A 176 -13.30 -10.72 47.69
CA THR A 176 -12.87 -12.09 47.90
C THR A 176 -13.89 -13.06 47.30
N ASN A 177 -13.43 -14.06 46.54
CA ASN A 177 -14.12 -15.30 46.14
C ASN A 177 -15.64 -15.31 46.28
N THR A 178 -16.37 -15.14 45.17
CA THR A 178 -17.65 -15.81 44.86
C THR A 178 -18.10 -15.40 43.45
N ASP A 179 -18.73 -16.34 42.72
CA ASP A 179 -19.23 -16.21 41.35
C ASP A 179 -20.05 -14.94 41.12
N VAL A 180 -19.65 -14.12 40.14
CA VAL A 180 -20.45 -12.98 39.70
C VAL A 180 -21.51 -13.48 38.72
N ASN A 181 -22.76 -13.59 39.17
CA ASN A 181 -23.91 -13.87 38.31
C ASN A 181 -24.11 -12.71 37.32
N PRO A 182 -23.94 -12.91 35.99
CA PRO A 182 -24.01 -11.85 34.98
C PRO A 182 -25.35 -11.10 34.95
N THR A 183 -26.40 -11.71 35.49
CA THR A 183 -27.76 -11.17 35.54
C THR A 183 -27.88 -9.98 36.51
N GLU A 184 -27.07 -9.94 37.56
CA GLU A 184 -27.16 -8.95 38.64
C GLU A 184 -26.46 -7.62 38.26
N GLY A 185 -25.31 -7.72 37.58
CA GLY A 185 -24.62 -6.57 36.99
C GLY A 185 -25.44 -5.88 35.88
N MET A 186 -26.21 -6.66 35.12
CA MET A 186 -27.13 -6.14 34.10
C MET A 186 -28.32 -5.39 34.73
N LYS A 187 -28.83 -5.86 35.87
CA LYS A 187 -29.93 -5.24 36.61
C LYS A 187 -29.53 -3.89 37.19
N LEU A 188 -28.35 -3.82 37.83
CA LEU A 188 -27.75 -2.58 38.34
C LEU A 188 -27.47 -1.54 37.24
N PHE A 189 -27.02 -1.98 36.06
CA PHE A 189 -26.84 -1.11 34.90
C PHE A 189 -28.16 -0.54 34.37
N VAL A 190 -29.20 -1.36 34.29
CA VAL A 190 -30.53 -0.93 33.83
C VAL A 190 -31.21 0.01 34.82
N ASP A 191 -31.07 -0.22 36.12
CA ASP A 191 -31.69 0.61 37.15
C ASP A 191 -30.99 1.98 37.30
N HIS A 192 -29.66 2.03 37.17
CA HIS A 192 -28.91 3.28 37.07
C HIS A 192 -29.24 4.07 35.79
N TYR A 193 -29.48 3.38 34.68
CA TYR A 193 -29.87 4.01 33.41
C TYR A 193 -31.33 4.50 33.41
N LYS A 194 -32.23 3.85 34.17
CA LYS A 194 -33.61 4.29 34.37
C LYS A 194 -33.70 5.54 35.26
N SER A 195 -32.84 5.70 36.27
CA SER A 195 -32.84 6.90 37.12
C SER A 195 -32.35 8.15 36.38
N LEU A 196 -31.47 7.99 35.39
CA LEU A 196 -31.01 9.07 34.51
C LEU A 196 -32.06 9.55 33.50
N LEU A 197 -33.18 8.83 33.34
CA LEU A 197 -34.20 9.11 32.33
C LEU A 197 -35.50 9.72 32.89
N ASN A 198 -35.70 9.74 34.21
CA ASN A 198 -36.89 10.28 34.86
C ASN A 198 -36.54 11.46 35.77
N ASP A 199 -36.61 12.69 35.23
CA ASP A 199 -37.01 13.96 35.88
C ASP A 199 -36.40 15.14 35.10
N LYS A 200 -37.05 16.26 34.71
CA LYS A 200 -38.44 16.74 34.61
C LYS A 200 -38.36 18.01 33.75
N GLU A 201 -39.47 18.37 33.10
CA GLU A 201 -39.65 19.60 32.31
C GLU A 201 -39.48 20.88 33.14
N VAL A 202 -38.91 21.95 32.56
CA VAL A 202 -39.08 23.35 33.03
C VAL A 202 -39.11 24.33 31.83
N SER A 203 -40.05 25.29 31.92
CA SER A 203 -40.53 26.29 30.93
C SER A 203 -39.80 27.65 31.06
N PRO A 204 -39.84 28.56 30.05
CA PRO A 204 -38.92 29.70 29.93
C PRO A 204 -39.43 31.05 30.48
N ASN A 205 -39.76 31.17 31.76
CA ASN A 205 -40.06 32.48 32.39
C ASN A 205 -39.36 32.59 33.76
N ASN A 206 -38.78 33.77 34.04
CA ASN A 206 -38.14 34.24 35.29
C ASN A 206 -36.60 34.18 35.32
N ALA A 207 -35.97 35.00 34.48
CA ALA A 207 -34.57 35.38 34.61
C ALA A 207 -34.44 36.90 34.62
N ASP A 208 -35.07 37.53 35.61
CA ASP A 208 -34.79 38.90 36.02
C ASP A 208 -34.33 38.85 37.48
N GLU A 209 -33.41 39.74 37.83
CA GLU A 209 -32.80 39.92 39.16
C GLU A 209 -31.56 39.05 39.46
N LEU A 210 -30.38 39.59 39.12
CA LEU A 210 -29.28 39.94 40.05
C LEU A 210 -27.93 40.04 39.30
N LEU A 211 -27.51 41.28 38.98
CA LEU A 211 -26.13 41.66 38.62
C LEU A 211 -25.50 42.41 39.81
N PRO A 212 -24.17 42.30 40.07
CA PRO A 212 -23.52 43.04 41.16
C PRO A 212 -22.85 44.34 40.65
N LEU A 213 -22.80 45.36 41.53
CA LEU A 213 -22.16 46.66 41.33
C LEU A 213 -20.83 46.75 42.12
N ASN A 214 -19.75 47.06 41.39
CA ASN A 214 -18.95 48.32 41.44
C ASN A 214 -17.77 48.54 42.44
N ILE A 215 -16.77 49.27 41.89
CA ILE A 215 -15.78 50.26 42.39
C ILE A 215 -14.52 49.90 43.23
N ASP A 216 -13.38 50.37 42.68
CA ASP A 216 -12.39 51.31 43.26
C ASP A 216 -10.98 50.89 43.75
N ASN A 217 -10.03 51.73 43.32
CA ASN A 217 -8.72 52.12 43.88
C ASN A 217 -7.40 51.42 43.49
N ASN A 218 -6.53 52.26 42.88
CA ASN A 218 -5.13 52.10 42.51
C ASN A 218 -4.18 51.66 43.66
N LYS A 219 -3.91 50.36 43.79
CA LYS A 219 -2.64 49.78 44.26
C LYS A 219 -2.39 48.43 43.53
N PRO A 220 -1.13 48.02 43.29
CA PRO A 220 -0.86 46.70 42.72
C PRO A 220 -1.13 45.62 43.77
N LEU A 221 -1.91 44.59 43.42
CA LEU A 221 -2.11 43.40 44.24
C LEU A 221 -1.23 42.27 43.71
N ASP A 222 -0.33 41.82 44.58
CA ASP A 222 0.58 40.69 44.40
C ASP A 222 -0.14 39.35 44.69
N PHE A 223 0.02 38.38 43.78
CA PHE A 223 -0.24 36.92 43.88
C PHE A 223 -1.69 36.44 44.18
N PRO A 224 -1.96 35.12 44.26
CA PRO A 224 -1.91 34.07 43.23
C PRO A 224 -3.29 33.37 43.08
N PHE A 225 -3.68 32.88 41.90
CA PHE A 225 -4.89 32.04 41.77
C PHE A 225 -4.56 30.65 41.21
N THR A 226 -5.13 29.63 41.86
CA THR A 226 -5.03 28.23 41.48
C THR A 226 -5.99 27.89 40.34
N HIS A 227 -5.74 26.76 39.65
CA HIS A 227 -6.50 26.28 38.48
C HIS A 227 -8.03 26.13 38.73
N LYS A 228 -8.46 26.13 40.00
CA LYS A 228 -9.86 26.07 40.41
C LYS A 228 -10.53 27.45 40.37
N GLU A 229 -9.81 28.49 40.79
CA GLU A 229 -10.28 29.89 40.78
C GLU A 229 -10.26 30.49 39.36
N THR A 230 -9.29 30.09 38.52
CA THR A 230 -9.32 30.42 37.08
C THR A 230 -10.54 29.84 36.38
N LYS A 231 -11.01 28.66 36.81
CA LYS A 231 -12.19 28.02 36.23
C LYS A 231 -13.49 28.67 36.67
N GLU A 232 -13.54 29.27 37.85
CA GLU A 232 -14.69 30.04 38.34
C GLU A 232 -14.74 31.44 37.71
N ALA A 233 -13.60 32.11 37.54
CA ALA A 233 -13.50 33.37 36.78
C ALA A 233 -13.90 33.22 35.29
N ILE A 234 -13.54 32.10 34.66
CA ILE A 234 -13.98 31.73 33.30
C ILE A 234 -15.48 31.38 33.27
N LYS A 235 -16.06 30.99 34.41
CA LYS A 235 -17.49 30.69 34.55
C LYS A 235 -18.31 31.98 34.69
N GLU A 236 -17.79 32.98 35.41
CA GLU A 236 -18.40 34.33 35.52
C GLU A 236 -18.27 35.14 34.21
N LEU A 237 -17.13 35.09 33.52
CA LEU A 237 -16.93 35.81 32.25
C LEU A 237 -17.75 35.28 31.06
N LYS A 238 -18.34 34.08 31.18
CA LYS A 238 -19.20 33.49 30.15
C LYS A 238 -20.66 33.95 30.21
N CYS A 239 -21.07 34.72 31.22
CA CYS A 239 -22.47 35.08 31.43
C CYS A 239 -22.91 36.47 30.90
N ASN A 240 -22.08 37.22 30.17
CA ASN A 240 -22.55 38.42 29.46
C ASN A 240 -22.22 38.40 27.96
N LYS A 241 -23.26 38.30 27.13
CA LYS A 241 -23.16 38.42 25.67
C LYS A 241 -23.11 39.88 25.27
N SER A 242 -21.94 40.37 24.88
CA SER A 242 -21.81 41.38 23.82
C SER A 242 -20.45 41.26 23.13
N ALA A 243 -20.40 41.68 21.88
CA ALA A 243 -19.44 41.30 20.84
C ALA A 243 -18.00 41.88 20.98
N GLY A 244 -17.44 41.97 22.19
CA GLY A 244 -16.09 42.51 22.44
C GLY A 244 -15.03 41.52 22.97
N ILE A 245 -15.43 40.31 23.37
CA ILE A 245 -14.55 39.40 24.15
C ILE A 245 -13.47 38.70 23.30
N ASP A 246 -13.72 38.47 22.01
CA ASP A 246 -12.73 37.82 21.12
C ASP A 246 -11.49 38.70 20.85
N LEU A 247 -11.61 40.03 21.02
CA LEU A 247 -10.49 40.96 20.81
C LEU A 247 -9.55 41.01 22.02
N VAL A 248 -10.10 40.96 23.24
CA VAL A 248 -9.29 41.03 24.48
C VAL A 248 -8.55 39.71 24.74
N ILE A 249 -9.19 38.56 24.49
CA ILE A 249 -8.54 37.25 24.64
C ILE A 249 -7.42 37.08 23.60
N ASN A 250 -7.60 37.57 22.38
CA ASN A 250 -6.57 37.46 21.34
C ASN A 250 -5.36 38.39 21.60
N GLU A 251 -5.58 39.59 22.15
CA GLU A 251 -4.46 40.49 22.50
C GLU A 251 -3.70 40.02 23.76
N PHE A 252 -4.38 39.42 24.75
CA PHE A 252 -3.72 38.85 25.94
C PHE A 252 -2.86 37.61 25.59
N ILE A 253 -3.33 36.78 24.65
CA ILE A 253 -2.57 35.63 24.11
C ILE A 253 -1.39 36.11 23.25
N LYS A 254 -1.53 37.19 22.48
CA LYS A 254 -0.40 37.79 21.72
C LYS A 254 0.69 38.33 22.65
N ALA A 255 0.33 39.02 23.72
CA ALA A 255 1.30 39.56 24.68
C ALA A 255 2.10 38.44 25.40
N SER A 256 1.43 37.33 25.74
CA SER A 256 2.05 36.20 26.46
C SER A 256 2.98 35.35 25.58
N CYS A 257 2.68 35.24 24.28
CA CYS A 257 3.48 34.43 23.34
C CYS A 257 4.77 35.14 22.87
N ASN A 258 4.82 36.47 22.89
CA ASN A 258 5.99 37.23 22.42
C ASN A 258 7.20 37.17 23.37
N ILE A 259 7.02 36.77 24.63
CA ILE A 259 8.10 36.72 25.64
C ILE A 259 8.80 35.35 25.67
N LEU A 260 8.09 34.24 25.39
CA LEU A 260 8.60 32.86 25.58
C LEU A 260 9.34 32.28 24.37
N THR A 261 9.13 32.82 23.17
CA THR A 261 9.60 32.20 21.91
C THR A 261 11.12 32.34 21.67
N PRO A 262 11.76 33.50 21.92
CA PRO A 262 13.19 33.66 21.67
C PRO A 262 14.07 32.83 22.63
N THR A 263 13.64 32.72 23.88
CA THR A 263 14.40 32.05 24.95
C THR A 263 14.46 30.54 24.75
N LEU A 264 13.34 29.93 24.31
CA LEU A 264 13.27 28.49 24.05
C LEU A 264 14.06 28.08 22.81
N THR A 265 14.06 28.89 21.75
CA THR A 265 14.82 28.60 20.52
C THR A 265 16.33 28.70 20.73
N ASN A 266 16.80 29.71 21.46
CA ASN A 266 18.23 29.82 21.78
C ASN A 266 18.71 28.70 22.72
N LEU A 267 17.87 28.25 23.65
CA LEU A 267 18.19 27.15 24.56
C LEU A 267 18.24 25.80 23.82
N PHE A 268 17.33 25.57 22.86
CA PHE A 268 17.31 24.36 22.04
C PHE A 268 18.54 24.25 21.13
N ASN A 269 18.96 25.36 20.53
CA ASN A 269 20.16 25.41 19.71
C ASN A 269 21.42 25.19 20.56
N LYS A 270 21.44 25.67 21.81
CA LYS A 270 22.54 25.42 22.75
C LYS A 270 22.64 23.94 23.14
N ILE A 271 21.53 23.28 23.48
CA ILE A 271 21.49 21.84 23.82
C ILE A 271 21.91 20.97 22.63
N LEU A 272 21.48 21.31 21.41
CA LEU A 272 21.90 20.60 20.19
C LEU A 272 23.40 20.78 19.89
N SER A 273 23.98 21.91 20.28
CA SER A 273 25.39 22.21 20.03
C SER A 273 26.35 21.67 21.10
N THR A 274 25.92 21.56 22.37
CA THR A 274 26.81 21.19 23.48
C THR A 274 26.50 19.84 24.13
N GLY A 275 25.32 19.26 23.88
CA GLY A 275 24.95 17.92 24.36
C GLY A 275 24.64 17.79 25.86
N GLU A 276 24.77 18.85 26.66
CA GLU A 276 24.47 18.82 28.10
C GLU A 276 23.10 19.42 28.45
N ILE A 277 22.33 18.72 29.28
CA ILE A 277 21.04 19.15 29.81
C ILE A 277 21.25 19.76 31.22
N PRO A 278 20.75 20.97 31.51
CA PRO A 278 20.93 21.59 32.82
C PRO A 278 20.33 20.76 33.97
N LYS A 279 21.04 20.69 35.10
CA LYS A 279 20.71 19.91 36.31
C LYS A 279 19.38 20.25 36.99
N GLU A 280 18.69 21.30 36.53
CA GLU A 280 17.48 21.86 37.14
C GLU A 280 16.19 21.16 36.69
N TRP A 281 16.28 20.16 35.80
CA TRP A 281 15.13 19.35 35.40
C TRP A 281 14.88 18.19 36.38
N ASN A 282 13.70 18.23 37.00
CA ASN A 282 13.25 17.38 38.09
C ASN A 282 13.26 15.88 37.75
N LEU A 283 13.92 15.07 38.58
CA LEU A 283 14.16 13.62 38.42
C LEU A 283 12.91 12.77 38.15
N ALA A 284 11.71 13.27 38.52
CA ALA A 284 10.45 12.57 38.29
C ALA A 284 10.06 12.50 36.79
N PHE A 285 10.43 13.50 35.98
CA PHE A 285 10.14 13.52 34.55
C PHE A 285 11.03 12.50 33.80
N ILE A 286 12.30 12.42 34.18
CA ILE A 286 13.29 11.47 33.64
C ILE A 286 12.92 10.02 34.01
N LYS A 287 12.44 9.76 35.23
CA LYS A 287 11.97 8.43 35.66
C LYS A 287 10.69 7.98 34.94
N SER A 288 9.89 8.90 34.40
CA SER A 288 8.69 8.53 33.63
C SER A 288 8.99 8.07 32.19
N LEU A 289 10.20 8.36 31.70
CA LEU A 289 10.66 7.99 30.35
C LEU A 289 11.33 6.59 30.31
N TYR A 290 11.63 5.98 31.45
CA TYR A 290 12.27 4.66 31.54
C TYR A 290 11.48 3.69 32.42
N LYS A 291 10.64 2.85 31.80
CA LYS A 291 10.06 1.69 32.50
C LYS A 291 9.79 0.49 31.58
N SER A 292 10.87 -0.13 31.10
CA SER A 292 10.96 -1.59 30.86
C SER A 292 12.37 -1.94 30.36
N GLY A 293 13.17 -2.65 31.17
CA GLY A 293 14.44 -3.25 30.74
C GLY A 293 15.51 -3.26 31.85
N ASN A 294 16.17 -4.40 32.01
CA ASN A 294 17.10 -4.80 33.07
C ASN A 294 18.42 -3.96 33.05
N PRO A 295 19.04 -3.58 34.19
CA PRO A 295 20.17 -2.63 34.21
C PRO A 295 21.54 -3.16 33.74
N ASP A 296 21.68 -4.46 33.46
CA ASP A 296 23.01 -5.09 33.34
C ASP A 296 23.45 -5.44 31.89
N ASP A 297 22.80 -4.92 30.85
CA ASP A 297 23.23 -5.13 29.45
C ASP A 297 23.27 -3.81 28.63
N PRO A 298 24.45 -3.20 28.44
CA PRO A 298 24.60 -1.92 27.72
C PRO A 298 24.49 -2.04 26.18
N GLY A 299 24.35 -3.25 25.63
CA GLY A 299 24.49 -3.49 24.18
C GLY A 299 23.28 -3.14 23.31
N ASN A 300 22.08 -2.95 23.89
CA ASN A 300 20.84 -2.97 23.09
C ASN A 300 20.03 -1.65 23.05
N TYR A 301 20.59 -0.53 23.50
CA TYR A 301 19.84 0.74 23.64
C TYR A 301 20.08 1.78 22.52
N ARG A 302 20.35 1.36 21.27
CA ARG A 302 20.56 2.29 20.14
C ARG A 302 19.52 2.28 19.01
N VAL A 303 18.39 1.56 19.14
CA VAL A 303 17.41 1.46 18.04
C VAL A 303 16.00 1.98 18.34
N GLU A 304 15.60 2.19 19.61
CA GLU A 304 14.21 2.59 19.93
C GLU A 304 13.92 4.11 20.05
N LEU A 305 14.87 4.99 19.68
CA LEU A 305 14.67 6.46 19.76
C LEU A 305 14.10 7.11 18.49
N LYS A 306 13.91 6.38 17.38
CA LYS A 306 13.41 6.97 16.12
C LYS A 306 11.88 6.92 15.91
N GLN A 307 11.11 6.13 16.67
CA GLN A 307 9.67 5.97 16.36
C GLN A 307 8.69 6.59 17.36
N LYS A 308 9.03 6.77 18.64
CA LYS A 308 8.04 7.24 19.64
C LYS A 308 7.97 8.76 19.84
N ASN A 309 9.01 9.54 19.50
CA ASN A 309 9.02 10.99 19.75
C ASN A 309 8.37 11.86 18.66
N MET A 310 8.13 11.32 17.45
CA MET A 310 7.38 12.04 16.40
C MET A 310 5.87 12.15 16.69
N ALA A 311 5.33 11.32 17.59
CA ALA A 311 3.91 11.35 17.97
C ALA A 311 3.57 12.51 18.93
N VAL A 312 4.54 12.97 19.72
CA VAL A 312 4.35 14.08 20.67
C VAL A 312 4.40 15.43 19.94
N PHE A 313 5.25 15.57 18.90
CA PHE A 313 5.32 16.79 18.09
C PHE A 313 4.15 16.97 17.12
N ARG A 314 3.46 15.88 16.72
CA ARG A 314 2.25 15.93 15.88
C ARG A 314 0.99 16.39 16.61
N ARG A 315 1.01 16.57 17.94
CA ARG A 315 -0.17 16.95 18.74
C ARG A 315 -0.29 18.44 19.10
N SER A 316 0.64 19.30 18.71
CA SER A 316 0.57 20.75 18.93
C SER A 316 0.20 21.52 17.66
N THR A 317 -1.00 21.26 17.13
CA THR A 317 -1.58 21.85 15.90
C THR A 317 -1.82 23.37 15.92
N LYS A 318 -1.43 24.08 16.99
CA LYS A 318 -1.55 25.54 17.11
C LYS A 318 -0.29 26.30 16.70
N LEU A 319 0.91 25.71 16.86
CA LEU A 319 2.19 26.37 16.48
C LEU A 319 2.40 26.37 14.96
N ALA A 320 2.04 25.27 14.29
CA ALA A 320 2.18 25.12 12.84
C ALA A 320 1.28 26.08 12.03
N LYS A 321 0.17 26.55 12.62
CA LYS A 321 -0.72 27.53 11.97
C LYS A 321 -0.22 28.97 12.06
N ILE A 322 0.53 29.33 13.11
CA ILE A 322 1.06 30.69 13.30
C ILE A 322 2.30 30.92 12.42
N LEU A 323 3.09 29.88 12.16
CA LEU A 323 4.24 29.95 11.25
C LEU A 323 3.85 30.19 9.78
N CYS A 324 2.65 29.77 9.36
CA CYS A 324 2.20 29.91 7.97
C CYS A 324 1.53 31.27 7.65
N SER A 325 1.22 32.12 8.64
CA SER A 325 0.48 33.38 8.39
C SER A 325 1.34 34.59 8.03
N ASN A 326 2.68 34.45 7.97
CA ASN A 326 3.60 35.57 7.66
C ASN A 326 4.08 35.64 6.20
N LEU A 327 3.51 34.84 5.28
CA LEU A 327 3.81 34.94 3.85
C LEU A 327 2.74 35.80 3.15
N LYS A 328 3.13 37.03 2.76
CA LYS A 328 2.29 38.00 2.06
C LYS A 328 1.78 37.46 0.69
N PRO A 329 0.60 37.93 0.22
CA PRO A 329 -0.21 37.23 -0.76
C PRO A 329 0.07 37.68 -2.20
N GLN A 330 0.28 36.73 -3.12
CA GLN A 330 -0.01 36.95 -4.54
C GLN A 330 -1.44 36.48 -4.84
N ARG A 331 -2.21 37.40 -5.43
CA ARG A 331 -3.64 37.34 -5.77
C ARG A 331 -4.10 35.95 -6.26
N ILE A 332 -4.94 35.29 -5.46
CA ILE A 332 -5.79 34.18 -5.91
C ILE A 332 -7.23 34.69 -6.02
N VAL A 333 -7.77 34.53 -7.22
CA VAL A 333 -9.12 34.85 -7.63
C VAL A 333 -10.14 34.09 -6.77
N ASN A 334 -11.12 34.81 -6.23
CA ASN A 334 -12.23 34.30 -5.43
C ASN A 334 -12.96 33.12 -6.11
N LYS A 335 -12.76 31.90 -5.60
CA LYS A 335 -13.71 30.79 -5.75
C LYS A 335 -14.19 30.37 -4.36
N ARG A 336 -15.51 30.46 -4.18
CA ARG A 336 -16.29 30.08 -2.99
C ARG A 336 -15.78 28.78 -2.34
N TYR A 337 -15.38 28.87 -1.08
CA TYR A 337 -15.03 27.75 -0.22
C TYR A 337 -16.25 26.87 0.09
N LEU A 338 -16.33 25.71 -0.56
CA LEU A 338 -17.05 24.55 -0.04
C LEU A 338 -15.98 23.57 0.48
N GLY A 339 -16.10 23.19 1.75
CA GLY A 339 -15.16 22.27 2.42
C GLY A 339 -15.27 20.84 1.90
N GLU A 340 -14.67 20.59 0.74
CA GLU A 340 -14.35 19.26 0.23
C GLU A 340 -12.90 18.94 0.63
N ILE A 341 -12.70 17.82 1.33
CA ILE A 341 -11.37 17.21 1.43
C ILE A 341 -11.08 16.68 0.02
N TRP A 342 -10.32 17.42 -0.76
CA TRP A 342 -9.80 16.96 -2.05
C TRP A 342 -8.77 15.87 -1.77
N VAL A 343 -9.19 14.62 -1.80
CA VAL A 343 -8.25 13.53 -2.07
C VAL A 343 -7.87 13.70 -3.54
N SER A 344 -6.74 14.35 -3.82
CA SER A 344 -6.25 14.47 -5.20
C SER A 344 -5.73 13.12 -5.67
N GLY A 345 -6.61 12.26 -6.17
CA GLY A 345 -6.19 11.05 -6.88
C GLY A 345 -5.53 11.46 -8.19
N SER A 346 -4.27 11.05 -8.41
CA SER A 346 -3.64 11.17 -9.72
C SER A 346 -4.28 10.17 -10.69
N CYS A 347 -4.52 10.56 -11.94
CA CYS A 347 -5.06 9.64 -12.95
C CYS A 347 -4.08 8.52 -13.35
N ILE A 348 -2.81 8.67 -12.99
CA ILE A 348 -1.74 7.69 -13.21
C ILE A 348 -1.22 7.08 -11.90
N ASP A 349 -1.97 7.24 -10.80
CA ASP A 349 -1.61 6.73 -9.47
C ASP A 349 -1.22 5.23 -9.56
N PRO A 350 0.05 4.88 -9.30
CA PRO A 350 0.51 3.52 -9.44
C PRO A 350 0.00 2.63 -8.29
N SER A 351 -0.58 3.20 -7.23
CA SER A 351 -1.12 2.45 -6.09
C SER A 351 -2.56 1.96 -6.30
N LEU A 352 -3.21 2.42 -7.38
CA LEU A 352 -4.60 2.06 -7.67
C LEU A 352 -4.75 0.54 -7.84
N GLY A 353 -5.71 -0.04 -7.12
CA GLY A 353 -6.01 -1.47 -7.15
C GLY A 353 -5.09 -2.35 -6.30
N LEU A 354 -4.05 -1.79 -5.68
CA LEU A 354 -3.17 -2.53 -4.78
C LEU A 354 -3.78 -2.69 -3.38
N LYS A 355 -3.47 -3.81 -2.71
CA LYS A 355 -3.72 -4.04 -1.28
C LYS A 355 -2.82 -3.12 -0.44
N GLU A 356 -3.15 -2.91 0.83
CA GLU A 356 -2.36 -2.02 1.70
C GLU A 356 -0.90 -2.49 1.86
N ASP A 357 -0.65 -3.79 2.02
CA ASP A 357 0.72 -4.31 2.12
C ASP A 357 1.50 -4.10 0.82
N GLN A 358 0.85 -4.30 -0.34
CA GLN A 358 1.44 -4.01 -1.65
C GLN A 358 1.77 -2.52 -1.83
N LYS A 359 0.97 -1.60 -1.26
CA LYS A 359 1.28 -0.16 -1.26
C LYS A 359 2.47 0.16 -0.37
N GLN A 360 2.62 -0.50 0.77
CA GLN A 360 3.79 -0.34 1.63
C GLN A 360 5.06 -0.83 0.93
N ILE A 361 5.00 -2.00 0.28
CA ILE A 361 6.08 -2.54 -0.56
C ILE A 361 6.41 -1.56 -1.70
N GLN A 362 5.39 -1.04 -2.39
CA GLN A 362 5.56 -0.04 -3.44
C GLN A 362 6.28 1.21 -2.92
N ALA A 363 5.87 1.73 -1.77
CA ALA A 363 6.48 2.91 -1.16
C ALA A 363 7.94 2.65 -0.82
N MET A 364 8.25 1.50 -0.19
CA MET A 364 9.62 1.11 0.15
C MET A 364 10.52 1.03 -1.09
N ALA A 365 10.07 0.35 -2.16
CA ALA A 365 10.83 0.25 -3.40
C ALA A 365 11.01 1.62 -4.07
N THR A 366 9.97 2.45 -4.10
CA THR A 366 10.01 3.79 -4.72
C THR A 366 10.91 4.75 -3.93
N ASP A 367 10.87 4.72 -2.61
CA ASP A 367 11.71 5.56 -1.75
C ASP A 367 13.18 5.15 -1.86
N PHE A 368 13.48 3.84 -1.88
CA PHE A 368 14.83 3.35 -2.15
C PHE A 368 15.32 3.80 -3.53
N ALA A 369 14.49 3.67 -4.57
CA ALA A 369 14.82 4.10 -5.92
C ALA A 369 15.14 5.61 -5.99
N LYS A 370 14.32 6.44 -5.35
CA LYS A 370 14.49 7.90 -5.36
C LYS A 370 15.73 8.36 -4.59
N ASN A 371 16.04 7.71 -3.46
CA ASN A 371 17.10 8.15 -2.57
C ASN A 371 18.47 7.54 -2.92
N GLU A 372 18.51 6.29 -3.37
CA GLU A 372 19.76 5.53 -3.54
C GLU A 372 20.10 5.29 -5.02
N MET A 373 19.11 5.21 -5.91
CA MET A 373 19.34 4.87 -7.33
C MET A 373 19.31 6.09 -8.25
N PHE A 374 18.23 6.88 -8.24
CA PHE A 374 18.05 8.02 -9.14
C PHE A 374 19.21 9.03 -9.10
N PRO A 375 19.75 9.42 -7.92
CA PRO A 375 20.85 10.38 -7.85
C PRO A 375 22.16 9.87 -8.48
N ASN A 376 22.33 8.55 -8.57
CA ASN A 376 23.54 7.91 -9.09
C ASN A 376 23.39 7.38 -10.52
N MET A 377 22.16 7.36 -11.05
CA MET A 377 21.81 6.73 -12.34
C MET A 377 22.69 7.22 -13.50
N ALA A 378 22.90 8.53 -13.61
CA ALA A 378 23.70 9.12 -14.69
C ALA A 378 25.17 8.73 -14.58
N LYS A 379 25.74 8.74 -13.36
CA LYS A 379 27.13 8.34 -13.10
C LYS A 379 27.35 6.88 -13.48
N TRP A 380 26.45 5.98 -13.06
CA TRP A 380 26.58 4.56 -13.40
C TRP A 380 26.45 4.29 -14.90
N ASP A 381 25.66 5.08 -15.63
CA ASP A 381 25.55 4.97 -17.08
C ASP A 381 26.82 5.43 -17.79
N GLU A 382 27.34 6.59 -17.42
CA GLU A 382 28.49 7.23 -18.08
C GLU A 382 29.80 6.48 -17.80
N GLU A 383 30.04 6.12 -16.54
CA GLU A 383 31.22 5.37 -16.13
C GLU A 383 31.03 3.84 -16.28
N GLU A 384 29.84 3.41 -16.71
CA GLU A 384 29.43 2.00 -16.85
C GLU A 384 29.70 1.17 -15.58
N ILE A 385 29.43 1.74 -14.39
CA ILE A 385 29.69 1.11 -13.09
C ILE A 385 28.65 0.03 -12.80
N PHE A 386 29.11 -1.14 -12.36
CA PHE A 386 28.27 -2.18 -11.76
C PHE A 386 28.06 -1.90 -10.26
N PRO A 387 26.87 -1.46 -9.82
CA PRO A 387 26.70 -0.87 -8.49
C PRO A 387 26.47 -1.94 -7.40
N VAL A 388 27.52 -2.74 -7.12
CA VAL A 388 27.48 -3.87 -6.16
C VAL A 388 26.94 -3.47 -4.78
N ASP A 389 27.34 -2.32 -4.25
CA ASP A 389 26.87 -1.84 -2.95
C ASP A 389 25.35 -1.58 -2.91
N ILE A 390 24.78 -1.16 -4.04
CA ILE A 390 23.34 -0.92 -4.17
C ILE A 390 22.59 -2.25 -4.24
N PHE A 391 23.15 -3.27 -4.89
CA PHE A 391 22.57 -4.60 -4.87
C PHE A 391 22.51 -5.17 -3.46
N LYS A 392 23.59 -5.05 -2.67
CA LYS A 392 23.59 -5.47 -1.26
C LYS A 392 22.54 -4.72 -0.43
N LYS A 393 22.41 -3.40 -0.60
CA LYS A 393 21.35 -2.62 0.05
C LYS A 393 19.94 -3.07 -0.39
N ALA A 394 19.75 -3.41 -1.65
CA ALA A 394 18.49 -3.95 -2.15
C ALA A 394 18.20 -5.33 -1.55
N GLY A 395 19.20 -6.20 -1.42
CA GLY A 395 19.11 -7.49 -0.72
C GLY A 395 18.68 -7.34 0.75
N GLN A 396 19.24 -6.36 1.47
CA GLN A 396 18.83 -6.03 2.86
C GLN A 396 17.35 -5.60 2.99
N LEU A 397 16.74 -5.12 1.90
CA LEU A 397 15.31 -4.78 1.84
C LEU A 397 14.44 -5.94 1.35
N GLY A 398 15.02 -7.12 1.08
CA GLY A 398 14.31 -8.30 0.55
C GLY A 398 14.16 -8.30 -0.97
N PHE A 399 14.93 -7.50 -1.72
CA PHE A 399 14.81 -7.43 -3.18
C PHE A 399 15.73 -8.37 -3.96
N GLY A 400 16.54 -9.20 -3.28
CA GLY A 400 17.45 -10.17 -3.92
C GLY A 400 16.78 -11.48 -4.35
N ALA A 401 15.76 -11.93 -3.60
CA ALA A 401 15.04 -13.19 -3.85
C ALA A 401 13.56 -13.04 -3.52
N ILE A 402 12.89 -12.11 -4.22
CA ILE A 402 11.52 -11.63 -3.95
C ILE A 402 10.52 -12.79 -3.92
N TYR A 403 10.56 -13.63 -4.95
CA TYR A 403 9.60 -14.73 -5.17
C TYR A 403 10.22 -16.11 -5.00
N CYS A 404 11.26 -16.20 -4.16
CA CYS A 404 11.78 -17.48 -3.65
C CYS A 404 11.16 -17.76 -2.28
N GLY A 405 11.06 -19.03 -1.90
CA GLY A 405 10.53 -19.46 -0.62
C GLY A 405 11.33 -18.95 0.58
N GLU A 406 10.66 -18.78 1.72
CA GLU A 406 11.27 -18.25 2.94
C GLU A 406 12.29 -19.21 3.58
N GLU A 407 12.20 -20.52 3.29
CA GLU A 407 13.00 -21.60 3.90
C GLU A 407 14.52 -21.30 3.92
N PHE A 408 15.05 -20.70 2.84
CA PHE A 408 16.47 -20.35 2.72
C PHE A 408 16.71 -18.85 2.54
N GLY A 409 15.78 -18.00 3.00
CA GLY A 409 15.95 -16.54 3.01
C GLY A 409 15.32 -15.77 1.84
N GLY A 410 14.53 -16.43 1.00
CA GLY A 410 13.64 -15.73 0.07
C GLY A 410 12.54 -14.94 0.81
N THR A 411 11.86 -14.04 0.11
CA THR A 411 10.81 -13.20 0.74
C THR A 411 9.41 -13.82 0.64
N GLY A 412 9.23 -14.91 -0.13
CA GLY A 412 7.94 -15.58 -0.28
C GLY A 412 6.85 -14.75 -0.98
N LEU A 413 7.21 -13.64 -1.63
CA LEU A 413 6.24 -12.76 -2.29
C LEU A 413 5.81 -13.29 -3.65
N GLY A 414 4.64 -12.82 -4.11
CA GLY A 414 4.06 -13.20 -5.39
C GLY A 414 4.66 -12.47 -6.60
N ARG A 415 4.17 -12.84 -7.78
CA ARG A 415 4.50 -12.17 -9.05
C ARG A 415 3.93 -10.76 -9.09
N THR A 416 2.78 -10.55 -8.43
CA THR A 416 2.15 -9.22 -8.34
C THR A 416 3.06 -8.24 -7.58
N GLU A 417 3.54 -8.63 -6.40
CA GLU A 417 4.46 -7.84 -5.58
C GLU A 417 5.78 -7.59 -6.31
N ALA A 418 6.34 -8.62 -6.97
CA ALA A 418 7.55 -8.47 -7.78
C ALA A 418 7.38 -7.41 -8.88
N SER A 419 6.26 -7.43 -9.61
CA SER A 419 5.95 -6.40 -10.60
C SER A 419 5.88 -4.99 -9.98
N VAL A 420 5.29 -4.86 -8.79
CA VAL A 420 5.17 -3.58 -8.09
C VAL A 420 6.54 -3.06 -7.63
N ILE A 421 7.40 -3.95 -7.12
CA ILE A 421 8.78 -3.63 -6.72
C ILE A 421 9.59 -3.18 -7.93
N PHE A 422 9.61 -3.96 -9.02
CA PHE A 422 10.38 -3.62 -10.22
C PHE A 422 9.91 -2.33 -10.89
N GLU A 423 8.60 -2.06 -10.88
CA GLU A 423 8.04 -0.78 -11.33
C GLU A 423 8.55 0.39 -10.47
N GLY A 424 8.57 0.24 -9.14
CA GLY A 424 9.08 1.26 -8.20
C GLY A 424 10.57 1.51 -8.36
N LEU A 425 11.38 0.45 -8.38
CA LEU A 425 12.84 0.52 -8.54
C LEU A 425 13.25 1.15 -9.88
N SER A 426 12.52 0.87 -10.96
CA SER A 426 12.84 1.37 -12.30
C SER A 426 12.57 2.86 -12.48
N GLN A 427 11.82 3.50 -11.56
CA GLN A 427 11.76 4.96 -11.49
C GLN A 427 13.11 5.56 -11.06
N GLY A 428 13.97 4.78 -10.40
CA GLY A 428 15.33 5.17 -10.03
C GLY A 428 16.32 4.95 -11.17
N CYS A 429 16.56 3.69 -11.54
CA CYS A 429 17.47 3.34 -12.65
C CYS A 429 17.03 2.02 -13.30
N VAL A 430 16.53 2.10 -14.54
CA VAL A 430 16.02 0.94 -15.29
C VAL A 430 17.08 -0.12 -15.50
N SER A 431 18.29 0.27 -15.94
CA SER A 431 19.42 -0.63 -16.13
C SER A 431 19.73 -1.48 -14.89
N THR A 432 19.82 -0.83 -13.73
CA THR A 432 20.14 -1.50 -12.46
C THR A 432 18.99 -2.39 -12.00
N THR A 433 17.74 -1.94 -12.13
CA THR A 433 16.56 -2.76 -11.77
C THR A 433 16.41 -3.98 -12.68
N ALA A 434 16.66 -3.84 -13.98
CA ALA A 434 16.60 -4.95 -14.90
C ALA A 434 17.63 -6.03 -14.54
N TYR A 435 18.82 -5.64 -14.10
CA TYR A 435 19.79 -6.61 -13.57
C TYR A 435 19.29 -7.31 -12.28
N ILE A 436 18.72 -6.57 -11.32
CA ILE A 436 18.11 -7.15 -10.11
C ILE A 436 17.03 -8.19 -10.51
N SER A 437 16.26 -7.91 -11.56
CA SER A 437 15.27 -8.86 -12.09
C SER A 437 15.90 -10.14 -12.65
N ILE A 438 16.96 -10.02 -13.46
CA ILE A 438 17.70 -11.19 -13.99
C ILE A 438 18.29 -12.02 -12.85
N HIS A 439 18.85 -11.35 -11.84
CA HIS A 439 19.36 -12.00 -10.64
C HIS A 439 18.25 -12.79 -9.91
N ASN A 440 17.07 -12.17 -9.69
CA ASN A 440 15.92 -12.84 -9.08
C ASN A 440 15.41 -14.02 -9.93
N MET A 441 15.51 -13.94 -11.27
CA MET A 441 15.18 -15.08 -12.15
C MET A 441 16.15 -16.25 -11.92
N CYS A 442 17.44 -15.98 -11.76
CA CYS A 442 18.43 -17.01 -11.45
C CYS A 442 18.17 -17.64 -10.07
N ALA A 443 17.97 -16.81 -9.04
CA ALA A 443 17.65 -17.27 -7.70
C ALA A 443 16.42 -18.18 -7.68
N TRP A 444 15.35 -17.79 -8.39
CA TRP A 444 14.14 -18.60 -8.49
C TRP A 444 14.34 -19.91 -9.26
N MET A 445 15.16 -19.94 -10.31
CA MET A 445 15.47 -21.21 -10.99
C MET A 445 16.19 -22.18 -10.04
N VAL A 446 17.05 -21.68 -9.16
CA VAL A 446 17.72 -22.49 -8.13
C VAL A 446 16.72 -22.93 -7.07
N ASP A 447 15.85 -22.04 -6.60
CA ASP A 447 14.90 -22.32 -5.52
C ASP A 447 13.82 -23.34 -5.92
N GLU A 448 13.27 -23.17 -7.13
CA GLU A 448 12.14 -23.97 -7.63
C GLU A 448 12.56 -25.37 -8.09
N PHE A 449 13.75 -25.48 -8.70
CA PHE A 449 14.17 -26.72 -9.39
C PHE A 449 15.47 -27.33 -8.84
N GLY A 450 16.16 -26.61 -7.96
CA GLY A 450 17.38 -27.10 -7.33
C GLY A 450 17.09 -28.17 -6.28
N SER A 451 18.08 -29.02 -6.05
CA SER A 451 18.09 -29.91 -4.88
C SER A 451 18.16 -29.10 -3.59
N VAL A 452 17.77 -29.71 -2.46
CA VAL A 452 17.85 -29.08 -1.14
C VAL A 452 19.26 -28.51 -0.88
N GLN A 453 20.31 -29.27 -1.23
CA GLN A 453 21.70 -28.85 -1.05
C GLN A 453 22.08 -27.65 -1.92
N GLN A 454 21.56 -27.58 -3.15
CA GLN A 454 21.77 -26.40 -4.02
C GLN A 454 21.06 -25.17 -3.45
N ARG A 455 19.82 -25.33 -2.96
CA ARG A 455 19.06 -24.22 -2.36
C ARG A 455 19.74 -23.70 -1.10
N GLU A 456 20.11 -24.60 -0.19
CA GLU A 456 20.82 -24.29 1.06
C GLU A 456 22.15 -23.57 0.79
N LYS A 457 22.89 -24.00 -0.24
CA LYS A 457 24.14 -23.32 -0.65
C LYS A 457 23.87 -21.92 -1.20
N TRP A 458 22.94 -21.77 -2.14
CA TRP A 458 22.88 -20.57 -2.99
C TRP A 458 21.85 -19.53 -2.57
N ILE A 459 20.64 -19.93 -2.16
CA ILE A 459 19.56 -18.98 -1.93
C ILE A 459 19.90 -17.93 -0.85
N PRO A 460 20.54 -18.26 0.29
CA PRO A 460 20.89 -17.24 1.28
C PRO A 460 21.86 -16.16 0.73
N GLN A 461 22.83 -16.59 -0.08
CA GLN A 461 23.84 -15.70 -0.68
C GLN A 461 23.26 -14.84 -1.81
N LEU A 462 22.29 -15.38 -2.56
CA LEU A 462 21.58 -14.64 -3.60
C LEU A 462 20.54 -13.70 -3.01
N ALA A 463 19.77 -14.12 -2.00
CA ALA A 463 18.76 -13.31 -1.34
C ALA A 463 19.35 -12.04 -0.71
N SER A 464 20.52 -12.15 -0.07
CA SER A 464 21.29 -11.03 0.46
C SER A 464 21.99 -10.19 -0.62
N MET A 465 22.07 -10.70 -1.85
CA MET A 465 22.87 -10.15 -2.96
C MET A 465 24.36 -9.97 -2.61
N GLU A 466 24.88 -10.74 -1.64
CA GLU A 466 26.32 -10.85 -1.39
C GLU A 466 27.02 -11.56 -2.55
N LYS A 467 26.34 -12.56 -3.10
CA LYS A 467 26.68 -13.20 -4.36
C LYS A 467 25.67 -12.80 -5.42
N LEU A 468 26.17 -12.58 -6.62
CA LEU A 468 25.37 -12.14 -7.75
C LEU A 468 25.33 -13.23 -8.82
N ALA A 469 24.27 -13.22 -9.62
CA ALA A 469 24.00 -14.30 -10.58
C ALA A 469 23.72 -13.77 -11.99
N SER A 470 24.04 -14.59 -12.98
CA SER A 470 23.84 -14.31 -14.40
C SER A 470 23.15 -15.49 -15.08
N TYR A 471 22.22 -15.18 -15.98
CA TYR A 471 21.51 -16.17 -16.77
C TYR A 471 22.17 -16.34 -18.14
N CYS A 472 22.48 -17.58 -18.53
CA CYS A 472 23.27 -17.90 -19.72
C CYS A 472 22.51 -18.83 -20.67
N LEU A 473 21.75 -18.24 -21.60
CA LEU A 473 21.02 -18.97 -22.64
C LEU A 473 21.54 -18.66 -24.04
N THR A 474 21.53 -17.38 -24.41
CA THR A 474 21.83 -16.88 -25.75
C THR A 474 23.25 -17.19 -26.20
N GLU A 475 23.39 -17.52 -27.48
CA GLU A 475 24.66 -17.69 -28.19
C GLU A 475 24.69 -16.78 -29.41
N ALA A 476 25.86 -16.63 -30.05
CA ALA A 476 26.04 -15.72 -31.19
C ALA A 476 25.01 -15.96 -32.31
N ASP A 477 24.74 -17.24 -32.62
CA ASP A 477 23.79 -17.65 -33.66
C ASP A 477 22.40 -18.01 -33.12
N HIS A 478 22.22 -18.09 -31.79
CA HIS A 478 21.01 -18.65 -31.16
C HIS A 478 20.43 -17.69 -30.10
N GLY A 479 19.80 -16.63 -30.57
CA GLY A 479 19.03 -15.68 -29.75
C GLY A 479 17.56 -16.08 -29.64
N SER A 480 16.75 -15.67 -30.62
CA SER A 480 15.32 -16.03 -30.68
C SER A 480 15.08 -17.53 -30.85
N ASP A 481 16.01 -18.22 -31.52
CA ASP A 481 15.98 -19.68 -31.72
C ASP A 481 16.75 -20.43 -30.62
N ALA A 482 16.40 -20.15 -29.37
CA ALA A 482 17.16 -20.61 -28.21
C ALA A 482 17.23 -22.14 -28.05
N ALA A 483 16.31 -22.90 -28.66
CA ALA A 483 16.31 -24.37 -28.61
C ALA A 483 17.46 -25.02 -29.40
N ASN A 484 18.09 -24.26 -30.29
CA ASN A 484 19.18 -24.71 -31.16
C ASN A 484 20.58 -24.31 -30.66
N LEU A 485 20.69 -23.88 -29.40
CA LEU A 485 21.98 -23.64 -28.73
C LEU A 485 22.95 -24.81 -28.90
N ARG A 486 24.25 -24.50 -28.98
CA ARG A 486 25.34 -25.42 -29.31
C ARG A 486 26.32 -25.66 -28.16
N THR A 487 26.33 -24.82 -27.13
CA THR A 487 27.15 -25.07 -25.93
C THR A 487 26.84 -26.46 -25.39
N THR A 488 27.82 -27.34 -25.33
CA THR A 488 27.67 -28.74 -24.88
C THR A 488 28.10 -28.92 -23.44
N ALA A 489 27.54 -29.91 -22.75
CA ALA A 489 28.03 -30.42 -21.48
C ALA A 489 28.08 -31.95 -21.54
N LYS A 490 29.28 -32.53 -21.56
CA LYS A 490 29.48 -33.98 -21.64
C LYS A 490 29.78 -34.55 -20.27
N LEU A 491 29.06 -35.60 -19.85
CA LEU A 491 29.32 -36.30 -18.59
C LEU A 491 30.61 -37.13 -18.71
N GLU A 492 31.56 -36.90 -17.81
CA GLU A 492 32.81 -37.65 -17.69
C GLU A 492 33.05 -37.98 -16.20
N GLY A 493 32.78 -39.24 -15.83
CA GLY A 493 32.79 -39.66 -14.43
C GLY A 493 31.69 -38.95 -13.63
N ASP A 494 32.11 -38.23 -12.59
CA ASP A 494 31.27 -37.44 -11.68
C ASP A 494 31.22 -35.95 -12.03
N HIS A 495 31.65 -35.56 -13.24
CA HIS A 495 31.71 -34.18 -13.70
C HIS A 495 31.10 -33.99 -15.09
N TYR A 496 30.63 -32.78 -15.38
CA TYR A 496 30.36 -32.33 -16.74
C TYR A 496 31.52 -31.47 -17.27
N ILE A 497 31.88 -31.68 -18.52
CA ILE A 497 32.83 -30.85 -19.27
C ILE A 497 32.06 -29.98 -20.25
N LEU A 498 32.07 -28.67 -20.02
CA LEU A 498 31.37 -27.68 -20.82
C LEU A 498 32.28 -27.10 -21.91
N ASN A 499 31.75 -27.02 -23.12
CA ASN A 499 32.42 -26.40 -24.27
C ASN A 499 31.44 -25.52 -25.05
N GLY A 500 31.82 -24.27 -25.31
CA GLY A 500 31.03 -23.32 -26.07
C GLY A 500 31.14 -21.88 -25.56
N SER A 501 30.27 -21.01 -26.06
CA SER A 501 30.25 -19.61 -25.65
C SER A 501 28.84 -19.05 -25.62
N LYS A 502 28.55 -18.25 -24.60
CA LYS A 502 27.29 -17.55 -24.40
C LYS A 502 27.47 -16.07 -24.64
N SER A 503 26.49 -15.44 -25.29
CA SER A 503 26.56 -14.05 -25.75
C SER A 503 25.57 -13.18 -24.99
N PHE A 504 25.92 -11.90 -24.84
CA PHE A 504 25.07 -10.88 -24.21
C PHE A 504 24.73 -11.14 -22.73
N ILE A 505 25.66 -11.74 -21.97
CA ILE A 505 25.38 -12.12 -20.59
C ILE A 505 25.49 -10.92 -19.66
N SER A 506 24.35 -10.46 -19.17
CA SER A 506 24.21 -9.43 -18.13
C SER A 506 24.84 -9.87 -16.82
N GLY A 507 25.72 -9.03 -16.27
CA GLY A 507 26.54 -9.35 -15.10
C GLY A 507 27.82 -10.14 -15.42
N GLY A 508 28.00 -10.56 -16.68
CA GLY A 508 29.11 -11.41 -17.08
C GLY A 508 30.47 -10.86 -16.67
N GLY A 509 31.30 -11.71 -16.08
CA GLY A 509 32.62 -11.37 -15.55
C GLY A 509 32.61 -10.81 -14.13
N GLU A 510 31.51 -10.22 -13.67
CA GLU A 510 31.41 -9.65 -12.32
C GLU A 510 30.65 -10.56 -11.35
N THR A 511 29.67 -11.33 -11.84
CA THR A 511 28.83 -12.23 -11.03
C THR A 511 29.53 -13.51 -10.62
N ASP A 512 29.03 -14.13 -9.55
CA ASP A 512 29.60 -15.30 -8.90
C ASP A 512 28.99 -16.62 -9.38
N LEU A 513 27.72 -16.61 -9.77
CA LEU A 513 26.99 -17.79 -10.22
C LEU A 513 26.42 -17.59 -11.62
N TYR A 514 26.62 -18.58 -12.49
CA TYR A 514 26.09 -18.60 -13.85
C TYR A 514 25.10 -19.77 -13.96
N VAL A 515 23.85 -19.45 -14.26
CA VAL A 515 22.80 -20.44 -14.56
C VAL A 515 22.83 -20.68 -16.07
N VAL A 516 23.45 -21.79 -16.49
CA VAL A 516 23.80 -22.06 -17.89
C VAL A 516 22.89 -23.11 -18.50
N MET A 517 22.32 -22.76 -19.66
CA MET A 517 21.59 -23.70 -20.51
C MET A 517 22.55 -24.29 -21.53
N CYS A 518 22.76 -25.61 -21.47
CA CYS A 518 23.71 -26.33 -22.31
C CYS A 518 23.13 -27.66 -22.80
N ARG A 519 23.61 -28.15 -23.94
CA ARG A 519 23.18 -29.39 -24.55
C ARG A 519 23.90 -30.59 -23.93
N THR A 520 23.15 -31.48 -23.30
CA THR A 520 23.63 -32.76 -22.75
C THR A 520 23.11 -33.97 -23.53
N GLY A 521 22.15 -33.78 -24.44
CA GLY A 521 21.55 -34.85 -25.24
C GLY A 521 21.32 -34.43 -26.70
N GLU A 522 20.32 -35.03 -27.32
CA GLU A 522 20.00 -34.86 -28.75
C GLU A 522 19.65 -33.42 -29.16
N PRO A 523 19.68 -33.09 -30.46
CA PRO A 523 19.20 -31.80 -30.98
C PRO A 523 17.78 -31.44 -30.52
N GLY A 524 17.53 -30.14 -30.38
CA GLY A 524 16.23 -29.58 -29.96
C GLY A 524 16.05 -29.43 -28.44
N PRO A 525 14.82 -29.05 -27.99
CA PRO A 525 14.54 -28.65 -26.60
C PRO A 525 14.84 -29.71 -25.53
N LYS A 526 14.56 -30.99 -25.83
CA LYS A 526 14.68 -32.09 -24.86
C LYS A 526 16.12 -32.47 -24.54
N GLY A 527 17.09 -32.06 -25.36
CA GLY A 527 18.51 -32.31 -25.10
C GLY A 527 19.22 -31.20 -24.33
N ILE A 528 18.49 -30.15 -23.88
CA ILE A 528 19.06 -29.02 -23.14
C ILE A 528 18.88 -29.26 -21.64
N SER A 529 19.95 -29.08 -20.88
CA SER A 529 19.98 -29.11 -19.41
C SER A 529 20.31 -27.73 -18.83
N CYS A 530 19.98 -27.54 -17.56
CA CYS A 530 20.34 -26.36 -16.78
C CYS A 530 21.45 -26.75 -15.79
N VAL A 531 22.56 -26.01 -15.77
CA VAL A 531 23.68 -26.27 -14.87
C VAL A 531 24.16 -25.00 -14.18
N LEU A 532 24.66 -25.15 -12.97
CA LEU A 532 25.29 -24.08 -12.19
C LEU A 532 26.81 -24.08 -12.41
N VAL A 533 27.34 -22.94 -12.88
CA VAL A 533 28.79 -22.74 -13.02
C VAL A 533 29.22 -21.60 -12.10
N GLU A 534 30.24 -21.85 -11.30
CA GLU A 534 30.76 -20.88 -10.33
C GLU A 534 31.87 -20.04 -10.98
N LYS A 535 31.93 -18.75 -10.66
CA LYS A 535 33.06 -17.91 -11.06
C LYS A 535 34.36 -18.49 -10.49
N GLY A 536 35.33 -18.70 -11.37
CA GLY A 536 36.61 -19.33 -11.01
C GLY A 536 36.68 -20.82 -11.29
N SER A 537 35.60 -21.47 -11.75
CA SER A 537 35.68 -22.83 -12.30
C SER A 537 36.75 -22.91 -13.42
N PRO A 538 37.67 -23.88 -13.39
CA PRO A 538 38.66 -24.05 -14.46
C PRO A 538 37.97 -24.21 -15.82
N GLY A 539 38.46 -23.50 -16.84
CA GLY A 539 37.87 -23.46 -18.19
C GLY A 539 36.76 -22.43 -18.39
N LEU A 540 36.31 -21.73 -17.33
CA LEU A 540 35.43 -20.57 -17.46
C LEU A 540 36.25 -19.29 -17.68
N SER A 541 35.96 -18.57 -18.76
CA SER A 541 36.54 -17.26 -19.03
C SER A 541 35.54 -16.26 -19.61
N PHE A 542 35.95 -15.01 -19.77
CA PHE A 542 35.06 -13.92 -20.16
C PHE A 542 35.67 -13.07 -21.27
N GLY A 543 34.84 -12.68 -22.24
CA GLY A 543 35.21 -11.72 -23.27
C GLY A 543 35.35 -10.29 -22.73
N LYS A 544 35.60 -9.36 -23.65
CA LYS A 544 35.59 -7.92 -23.34
C LYS A 544 34.19 -7.47 -22.89
N LYS A 545 34.13 -6.34 -22.19
CA LYS A 545 32.88 -5.65 -21.89
C LYS A 545 32.33 -5.01 -23.18
N GLU A 546 31.11 -5.37 -23.54
CA GLU A 546 30.45 -4.84 -24.73
C GLU A 546 29.97 -3.40 -24.50
N LYS A 547 30.18 -2.55 -25.52
CA LYS A 547 29.67 -1.18 -25.55
C LYS A 547 28.24 -1.18 -26.08
N LYS A 548 27.33 -0.57 -25.32
CA LYS A 548 25.89 -0.62 -25.57
C LYS A 548 25.28 0.77 -25.60
N ILE A 549 24.08 0.88 -26.18
CA ILE A 549 23.32 2.13 -26.23
C ILE A 549 22.79 2.50 -24.83
N GLY A 550 22.26 1.52 -24.11
CA GLY A 550 21.75 1.63 -22.74
C GLY A 550 22.08 0.37 -21.95
N TRP A 551 21.50 0.24 -20.77
CA TRP A 551 21.85 -0.82 -19.82
C TRP A 551 23.34 -0.82 -19.45
N ASN A 552 23.91 0.37 -19.28
CA ASN A 552 25.34 0.54 -19.10
C ASN A 552 25.82 0.24 -17.68
N SER A 553 24.93 0.30 -16.68
CA SER A 553 25.27 -0.07 -15.29
C SER A 553 25.45 -1.57 -15.09
N GLN A 554 25.17 -2.39 -16.10
CA GLN A 554 25.39 -3.83 -16.06
C GLN A 554 26.42 -4.24 -17.12
N PRO A 555 27.49 -4.96 -16.74
CA PRO A 555 28.46 -5.46 -17.69
C PRO A 555 27.78 -6.51 -18.56
N THR A 556 28.06 -6.46 -19.85
CA THR A 556 27.60 -7.45 -20.81
C THR A 556 28.82 -8.02 -21.48
N ARG A 557 29.00 -9.33 -21.40
CA ARG A 557 30.18 -10.03 -21.95
C ARG A 557 29.77 -11.31 -22.63
N VAL A 558 30.66 -11.81 -23.48
CA VAL A 558 30.68 -13.23 -23.85
C VAL A 558 31.20 -14.02 -22.63
N VAL A 559 30.53 -15.12 -22.31
CA VAL A 559 30.99 -16.11 -21.31
C VAL A 559 31.45 -17.34 -22.07
N ILE A 560 32.69 -17.77 -21.85
CA ILE A 560 33.38 -18.79 -22.64
C ILE A 560 33.65 -20.00 -21.75
N PHE A 561 33.37 -21.19 -22.28
CA PHE A 561 33.64 -22.47 -21.65
C PHE A 561 34.57 -23.26 -22.56
N GLU A 562 35.79 -23.52 -22.08
CA GLU A 562 36.80 -24.33 -22.75
C GLU A 562 37.22 -25.45 -21.80
N ASP A 563 36.75 -26.66 -22.07
CA ASP A 563 36.88 -27.82 -21.18
C ASP A 563 36.52 -27.48 -19.71
N CYS A 564 35.46 -26.68 -19.55
CA CYS A 564 35.07 -26.15 -18.25
C CYS A 564 34.46 -27.27 -17.39
N LYS A 565 35.19 -27.69 -16.36
CA LYS A 565 34.82 -28.82 -15.51
C LYS A 565 33.93 -28.38 -14.35
N ILE A 566 32.73 -28.95 -14.24
CA ILE A 566 31.81 -28.75 -13.11
C ILE A 566 31.36 -30.08 -12.50
N PRO A 567 31.03 -30.15 -11.21
CA PRO A 567 30.46 -31.36 -10.60
C PRO A 567 29.13 -31.75 -11.25
N ALA A 568 28.85 -33.05 -11.39
CA ALA A 568 27.56 -33.53 -11.88
C ALA A 568 26.39 -33.08 -10.98
N SER A 569 26.64 -32.87 -9.69
CA SER A 569 25.69 -32.32 -8.73
C SER A 569 25.29 -30.87 -8.99
N ASN A 570 25.93 -30.17 -9.93
CA ASN A 570 25.56 -28.80 -10.31
C ASN A 570 24.44 -28.74 -11.36
N ILE A 571 23.93 -29.88 -11.84
CA ILE A 571 22.74 -29.90 -12.68
C ILE A 571 21.50 -29.53 -11.87
N ILE A 572 20.64 -28.68 -12.43
CA ILE A 572 19.35 -28.31 -11.86
C ILE A 572 18.26 -29.13 -12.55
N GLY A 573 17.38 -29.77 -11.78
CA GLY A 573 16.42 -30.73 -12.30
C GLY A 573 17.09 -31.98 -12.86
N GLN A 574 16.47 -32.64 -13.84
CA GLN A 574 17.05 -33.79 -14.54
C GLN A 574 17.74 -33.36 -15.84
N PRO A 575 18.71 -34.15 -16.35
CA PRO A 575 19.22 -33.95 -17.70
C PRO A 575 18.08 -33.88 -18.73
N GLY A 576 18.05 -32.81 -19.53
CA GLY A 576 17.00 -32.55 -20.52
C GLY A 576 15.87 -31.62 -20.05
N ASP A 577 15.80 -31.26 -18.76
CA ASP A 577 14.79 -30.32 -18.24
C ASP A 577 15.10 -28.84 -18.51
N GLY A 578 16.32 -28.52 -18.98
CA GLY A 578 16.84 -27.16 -19.06
C GLY A 578 15.96 -26.22 -19.88
N PHE A 579 15.49 -26.65 -21.06
CA PHE A 579 14.62 -25.78 -21.87
C PHE A 579 13.26 -25.54 -21.21
N LYS A 580 12.71 -26.52 -20.47
CA LYS A 580 11.47 -26.34 -19.70
C LYS A 580 11.67 -25.33 -18.58
N ILE A 581 12.78 -25.43 -17.85
CA ILE A 581 13.18 -24.47 -16.81
C ILE A 581 13.32 -23.06 -17.40
N ALA A 582 14.03 -22.93 -18.53
CA ALA A 582 14.18 -21.67 -19.26
C ALA A 582 12.83 -21.06 -19.62
N MET A 583 11.91 -21.84 -20.22
CA MET A 583 10.59 -21.33 -20.62
C MET A 583 9.74 -20.91 -19.42
N ARG A 584 9.79 -21.62 -18.29
CA ARG A 584 9.10 -21.19 -17.07
C ARG A 584 9.70 -19.89 -16.51
N GLY A 585 11.02 -19.74 -16.52
CA GLY A 585 11.71 -18.51 -16.12
C GLY A 585 11.33 -17.30 -16.98
N LEU A 586 11.31 -17.46 -18.31
CA LEU A 586 10.96 -16.40 -19.26
C LEU A 586 9.53 -15.87 -19.06
N ASN A 587 8.57 -16.66 -18.58
CA ASN A 587 7.23 -16.14 -18.27
C ASN A 587 7.29 -15.06 -17.17
N GLY A 588 8.06 -15.31 -16.11
CA GLY A 588 8.32 -14.31 -15.07
C GLY A 588 9.17 -13.14 -15.57
N GLY A 589 10.24 -13.43 -16.33
CA GLY A 589 11.11 -12.42 -16.93
C GLY A 589 10.36 -11.42 -17.81
N ARG A 590 9.42 -11.90 -18.64
CA ARG A 590 8.52 -11.08 -19.47
C ARG A 590 7.69 -10.09 -18.66
N ILE A 591 7.13 -10.52 -17.53
CA ILE A 591 6.39 -9.61 -16.64
C ILE A 591 7.34 -8.60 -16.03
N ASN A 592 8.47 -9.06 -15.47
CA ASN A 592 9.39 -8.18 -14.75
C ASN A 592 9.99 -7.09 -15.66
N ILE A 593 10.37 -7.43 -16.89
CA ILE A 593 10.92 -6.46 -17.85
C ILE A 593 9.85 -5.46 -18.31
N ALA A 594 8.60 -5.93 -18.45
CA ALA A 594 7.47 -5.07 -18.71
C ALA A 594 7.23 -4.09 -17.54
N SER A 595 7.36 -4.55 -16.30
CA SER A 595 7.30 -3.70 -15.10
C SER A 595 8.43 -2.68 -15.05
N CYS A 596 9.64 -3.04 -15.51
CA CYS A 596 10.74 -2.08 -15.63
C CYS A 596 10.42 -0.96 -16.63
N SER A 597 9.80 -1.31 -17.76
CA SER A 597 9.28 -0.33 -18.73
C SER A 597 8.22 0.59 -18.13
N LEU A 598 7.34 0.08 -17.25
CA LEU A 598 6.33 0.91 -16.56
C LEU A 598 6.99 1.97 -15.68
N GLY A 599 8.02 1.61 -14.91
CA GLY A 599 8.72 2.55 -14.02
C GLY A 599 9.39 3.68 -14.80
N ALA A 600 10.04 3.33 -15.92
CA ALA A 600 10.65 4.30 -16.83
C ALA A 600 9.63 5.29 -17.42
N ALA A 601 8.50 4.76 -17.93
CA ALA A 601 7.43 5.58 -18.49
C ALA A 601 6.73 6.43 -17.43
N HIS A 602 6.51 5.89 -16.22
CA HIS A 602 5.94 6.63 -15.10
C HIS A 602 6.81 7.83 -14.74
N ASN A 603 8.11 7.62 -14.48
CA ASN A 603 8.98 8.72 -14.10
C ASN A 603 9.19 9.71 -15.26
N SER A 604 9.19 9.24 -16.51
CA SER A 604 9.23 10.11 -17.69
C SER A 604 8.02 11.05 -17.76
N ILE A 605 6.82 10.57 -17.42
CA ILE A 605 5.59 11.40 -17.35
C ILE A 605 5.65 12.41 -16.20
N GLU A 606 6.12 11.99 -15.02
CA GLU A 606 6.27 12.90 -13.86
C GLU A 606 7.26 14.04 -14.19
N LEU A 607 8.45 13.67 -14.70
CA LEU A 607 9.49 14.62 -15.08
C LEU A 607 9.01 15.58 -16.16
N ILE A 608 8.35 15.11 -17.22
CA ILE A 608 7.90 16.01 -18.28
C ILE A 608 6.75 16.90 -17.82
N ARG A 609 5.80 16.37 -17.03
CA ARG A 609 4.70 17.18 -16.47
C ARG A 609 5.24 18.38 -15.70
N ASP A 610 6.27 18.17 -14.89
CA ASP A 610 6.87 19.22 -14.08
C ASP A 610 7.68 20.21 -14.94
N HIS A 611 8.40 19.72 -15.96
CA HIS A 611 9.05 20.58 -16.94
C HIS A 611 8.06 21.49 -17.69
N LEU A 612 6.91 20.95 -18.11
CA LEU A 612 5.91 21.72 -18.85
C LEU A 612 5.32 22.89 -18.05
N LYS A 613 5.21 22.73 -16.72
CA LYS A 613 4.73 23.75 -15.78
C LYS A 613 5.72 24.90 -15.59
N VAL A 614 7.01 24.65 -15.81
CA VAL A 614 8.08 25.62 -15.53
C VAL A 614 8.60 26.27 -16.80
N ARG A 615 8.89 25.48 -17.85
CA ARG A 615 9.50 26.00 -19.07
C ARG A 615 8.52 26.89 -19.82
N LYS A 616 8.98 28.07 -20.27
CA LYS A 616 8.21 29.03 -21.05
C LYS A 616 8.73 29.15 -22.48
N GLN A 617 7.81 29.23 -23.44
CA GLN A 617 8.05 29.61 -24.84
C GLN A 617 6.85 30.41 -25.33
N PHE A 618 7.05 31.29 -26.32
CA PHE A 618 6.00 32.17 -26.85
C PHE A 618 5.16 32.87 -25.75
N GLY A 619 5.84 33.34 -24.69
CA GLY A 619 5.24 34.10 -23.60
C GLY A 619 4.44 33.31 -22.55
N LYS A 620 4.29 31.98 -22.66
CA LYS A 620 3.54 31.15 -21.70
C LYS A 620 4.26 29.84 -21.35
N THR A 621 3.85 29.20 -20.26
CA THR A 621 4.39 27.88 -19.88
C THR A 621 3.96 26.81 -20.89
N LEU A 622 4.79 25.78 -21.08
CA LEU A 622 4.56 24.74 -22.08
C LEU A 622 3.25 23.97 -21.84
N GLU A 623 2.79 23.87 -20.59
CA GLU A 623 1.49 23.26 -20.26
C GLU A 623 0.28 23.99 -20.89
N HIS A 624 0.41 25.23 -21.37
CA HIS A 624 -0.66 25.99 -22.03
C HIS A 624 -0.73 25.78 -23.55
N PHE A 625 0.07 24.88 -24.11
CA PHE A 625 -0.01 24.50 -25.52
C PHE A 625 -0.81 23.22 -25.67
N GLN A 626 -1.94 23.30 -26.38
CA GLN A 626 -2.90 22.20 -26.50
C GLN A 626 -2.27 20.91 -27.02
N TYR A 627 -1.37 21.00 -28.00
CA TYR A 627 -0.67 19.82 -28.52
C TYR A 627 0.12 19.10 -27.41
N LEU A 628 0.81 19.83 -26.53
CA LEU A 628 1.57 19.24 -25.43
C LEU A 628 0.65 18.63 -24.36
N GLN A 629 -0.53 19.22 -24.13
CA GLN A 629 -1.56 18.64 -23.26
C GLN A 629 -2.10 17.32 -23.83
N PHE A 630 -2.37 17.25 -25.13
CA PHE A 630 -2.83 16.02 -25.80
C PHE A 630 -1.78 14.92 -25.73
N GLN A 631 -0.50 15.27 -25.95
CA GLN A 631 0.58 14.30 -25.81
C GLN A 631 0.70 13.77 -24.38
N LEU A 632 0.56 14.63 -23.36
CA LEU A 632 0.56 14.19 -21.97
C LEU A 632 -0.64 13.26 -21.66
N ALA A 633 -1.81 13.53 -22.23
CA ALA A 633 -2.99 12.68 -22.10
C ALA A 633 -2.78 11.28 -22.72
N GLU A 634 -2.25 11.23 -23.95
CA GLU A 634 -1.92 9.97 -24.64
C GLU A 634 -0.88 9.15 -23.86
N MET A 635 0.16 9.82 -23.35
CA MET A 635 1.19 9.17 -22.54
C MET A 635 0.61 8.57 -21.25
N ALA A 636 -0.25 9.32 -20.55
CA ALA A 636 -0.92 8.85 -19.35
C ALA A 636 -1.83 7.63 -19.64
N THR A 637 -2.61 7.66 -20.72
CA THR A 637 -3.45 6.53 -21.13
C THR A 637 -2.62 5.28 -21.41
N LYS A 638 -1.54 5.40 -22.18
CA LYS A 638 -0.63 4.28 -22.49
C LYS A 638 0.00 3.67 -21.25
N LEU A 639 0.42 4.50 -20.29
CA LEU A 639 0.97 4.01 -19.04
C LEU A 639 -0.08 3.22 -18.24
N VAL A 640 -1.29 3.75 -18.12
CA VAL A 640 -2.37 3.09 -17.34
C VAL A 640 -2.79 1.78 -17.99
N THR A 641 -2.95 1.72 -19.31
CA THR A 641 -3.28 0.46 -20.01
C THR A 641 -2.16 -0.55 -19.88
N SER A 642 -0.90 -0.12 -20.04
CA SER A 642 0.28 -0.97 -19.87
C SER A 642 0.38 -1.54 -18.45
N ARG A 643 0.15 -0.71 -17.42
CA ARG A 643 0.19 -1.14 -16.03
C ARG A 643 -0.88 -2.20 -15.74
N ASN A 644 -2.08 -2.02 -16.27
CA ASN A 644 -3.18 -2.96 -16.06
C ASN A 644 -2.89 -4.33 -16.71
N ILE A 645 -2.41 -4.36 -17.96
CA ILE A 645 -2.12 -5.65 -18.62
C ILE A 645 -0.95 -6.39 -17.96
N VAL A 646 0.08 -5.67 -17.49
CA VAL A 646 1.22 -6.28 -16.77
C VAL A 646 0.77 -6.88 -15.44
N ARG A 647 0.01 -6.14 -14.63
CA ARG A 647 -0.51 -6.65 -13.35
C ARG A 647 -1.50 -7.80 -13.53
N PHE A 648 -2.30 -7.76 -14.60
CA PHE A 648 -3.19 -8.85 -14.95
C PHE A 648 -2.42 -10.13 -15.32
N ALA A 649 -1.37 -10.02 -16.14
CA ALA A 649 -0.51 -11.16 -16.47
C ALA A 649 0.26 -11.69 -15.24
N ALA A 650 0.73 -10.80 -14.35
CA ALA A 650 1.37 -11.18 -13.09
C ALA A 650 0.44 -12.04 -12.23
N LYS A 651 -0.80 -11.61 -12.06
CA LYS A 651 -1.84 -12.36 -11.35
C LYS A 651 -2.11 -13.71 -12.02
N ALA A 652 -2.29 -13.74 -13.34
CA ALA A 652 -2.55 -14.98 -14.08
C ALA A 652 -1.40 -15.99 -13.95
N LEU A 653 -0.15 -15.53 -13.92
CA LEU A 653 1.02 -16.39 -13.69
C LEU A 653 1.06 -16.93 -12.26
N GLU A 654 0.75 -16.09 -11.27
CA GLU A 654 0.74 -16.45 -9.85
C GLU A 654 -0.35 -17.46 -9.51
N GLU A 655 -1.55 -17.28 -10.06
CA GLU A 655 -2.70 -18.18 -9.89
C GLU A 655 -2.68 -19.37 -10.88
N ASP A 656 -1.58 -19.55 -11.61
CA ASP A 656 -1.33 -20.64 -12.56
C ASP A 656 -2.40 -20.84 -13.65
N TRP A 657 -3.02 -19.76 -14.14
CA TRP A 657 -4.07 -19.84 -15.14
C TRP A 657 -3.60 -20.55 -16.44
N PRO A 658 -4.49 -21.22 -17.19
CA PRO A 658 -4.12 -21.88 -18.45
C PRO A 658 -3.53 -20.90 -19.48
N GLU A 659 -4.04 -19.68 -19.55
CA GLU A 659 -3.68 -18.65 -20.55
C GLU A 659 -2.43 -17.84 -20.16
N LYS A 660 -1.81 -18.13 -19.00
CA LYS A 660 -0.72 -17.33 -18.42
C LYS A 660 0.42 -17.03 -19.40
N VAL A 661 0.80 -17.99 -20.24
CA VAL A 661 1.91 -17.82 -21.20
C VAL A 661 1.58 -16.77 -22.26
N ALA A 662 0.36 -16.81 -22.80
CA ALA A 662 -0.12 -15.83 -23.77
C ALA A 662 -0.25 -14.45 -23.12
N LEU A 663 -0.82 -14.38 -21.91
CA LEU A 663 -0.97 -13.12 -21.17
C LEU A 663 0.38 -12.48 -20.82
N CYS A 664 1.38 -13.25 -20.41
CA CYS A 664 2.75 -12.76 -20.19
C CYS A 664 3.35 -12.18 -21.48
N SER A 665 3.13 -12.85 -22.61
CA SER A 665 3.63 -12.42 -23.92
C SER A 665 2.94 -11.14 -24.41
N MET A 666 1.61 -11.04 -24.24
CA MET A 666 0.82 -9.84 -24.55
C MET A 666 1.24 -8.65 -23.68
N ALA A 667 1.41 -8.86 -22.38
CA ALA A 667 1.85 -7.84 -21.45
C ALA A 667 3.24 -7.30 -21.82
N LYS A 668 4.20 -8.19 -22.09
CA LYS A 668 5.56 -7.79 -22.50
C LYS A 668 5.53 -7.04 -23.81
N LEU A 669 4.87 -7.55 -24.83
CA LEU A 669 4.76 -6.89 -26.14
C LEU A 669 4.18 -5.47 -26.00
N HIS A 670 3.01 -5.36 -25.38
CA HIS A 670 2.29 -4.08 -25.28
C HIS A 670 3.06 -3.07 -24.42
N ALA A 671 3.47 -3.47 -23.21
CA ALA A 671 4.08 -2.54 -22.28
C ALA A 671 5.46 -2.07 -22.76
N THR A 672 6.29 -2.95 -23.32
CA THR A 672 7.64 -2.55 -23.75
C THR A 672 7.59 -1.55 -24.92
N GLU A 673 6.74 -1.78 -25.93
CA GLU A 673 6.58 -0.85 -27.05
C GLU A 673 5.90 0.47 -26.64
N GLU A 674 4.82 0.43 -25.85
CA GLU A 674 4.12 1.65 -25.48
C GLU A 674 4.91 2.51 -24.48
N CYS A 675 5.60 1.91 -23.52
CA CYS A 675 6.44 2.65 -22.58
C CYS A 675 7.68 3.25 -23.25
N SER A 676 8.28 2.56 -24.23
CA SER A 676 9.35 3.09 -25.07
C SER A 676 8.88 4.34 -25.84
N LYS A 677 7.68 4.29 -26.44
CA LYS A 677 7.04 5.46 -27.08
C LYS A 677 6.79 6.61 -26.10
N VAL A 678 6.38 6.31 -24.87
CA VAL A 678 6.20 7.32 -23.80
C VAL A 678 7.53 7.99 -23.45
N CYS A 679 8.61 7.22 -23.24
CA CYS A 679 9.94 7.77 -22.94
C CYS A 679 10.45 8.64 -24.10
N ASN A 680 10.27 8.20 -25.34
CA ASN A 680 10.65 8.98 -26.52
C ASN A 680 9.85 10.29 -26.63
N LYS A 681 8.55 10.26 -26.31
CA LYS A 681 7.74 11.48 -26.32
C LYS A 681 8.14 12.45 -25.22
N ALA A 682 8.47 11.94 -24.03
CA ALA A 682 9.01 12.77 -22.96
C ALA A 682 10.30 13.45 -23.41
N LEU A 683 11.22 12.73 -24.07
CA LEU A 683 12.44 13.32 -24.66
C LEU A 683 12.11 14.46 -25.62
N GLN A 684 11.20 14.22 -26.57
CA GLN A 684 10.76 15.23 -27.53
C GLN A 684 10.21 16.50 -26.86
N MET A 685 9.44 16.33 -25.78
CA MET A 685 8.78 17.43 -25.08
C MET A 685 9.74 18.24 -24.18
N TYR A 686 10.91 17.68 -23.83
CA TYR A 686 12.03 18.42 -23.25
C TYR A 686 12.81 19.26 -24.29
N GLY A 687 12.58 19.03 -25.58
CA GLY A 687 13.31 19.70 -26.66
C GLY A 687 14.81 19.39 -26.60
N GLY A 688 15.66 20.39 -26.85
CA GLY A 688 17.12 20.21 -26.84
C GLY A 688 17.67 19.65 -25.52
N TYR A 689 17.08 20.02 -24.37
CA TYR A 689 17.48 19.49 -23.07
C TYR A 689 17.26 17.98 -22.94
N GLY A 690 16.23 17.46 -23.61
CA GLY A 690 15.92 16.04 -23.59
C GLY A 690 17.00 15.19 -24.26
N TYR A 691 17.85 15.79 -25.09
CA TYR A 691 18.96 15.12 -25.75
C TYR A 691 20.27 15.18 -24.95
N LEU A 692 20.33 16.00 -23.89
CA LEU A 692 21.51 16.14 -23.03
C LEU A 692 21.50 15.05 -21.96
N LYS A 693 22.69 14.51 -21.66
CA LYS A 693 22.88 13.47 -20.63
C LYS A 693 22.55 13.94 -19.21
N ASP A 694 22.55 15.25 -18.97
CA ASP A 694 22.12 15.86 -17.69
C ASP A 694 20.64 15.61 -17.34
N TYR A 695 19.82 15.25 -18.34
CA TYR A 695 18.39 14.99 -18.16
C TYR A 695 18.09 13.49 -18.26
N ALA A 696 17.57 12.92 -17.18
CA ALA A 696 17.26 11.49 -17.04
C ALA A 696 16.43 10.86 -18.18
N VAL A 697 15.58 11.65 -18.85
CA VAL A 697 14.62 11.17 -19.87
C VAL A 697 15.28 10.41 -21.03
N GLN A 698 16.45 10.84 -21.46
CA GLN A 698 17.20 10.15 -22.52
C GLN A 698 17.69 8.77 -22.09
N GLN A 699 18.01 8.59 -20.80
CA GLN A 699 18.48 7.31 -20.31
C GLN A 699 17.31 6.34 -20.21
N TYR A 700 16.14 6.80 -19.75
CA TYR A 700 14.92 5.98 -19.81
C TYR A 700 14.62 5.50 -21.23
N LEU A 701 14.79 6.35 -22.25
CA LEU A 701 14.61 5.93 -23.64
C LEU A 701 15.66 4.87 -24.06
N ARG A 702 16.94 5.12 -23.81
CA ARG A 702 18.03 4.18 -24.16
C ARG A 702 17.86 2.83 -23.46
N ASP A 703 17.50 2.85 -22.18
CA ASP A 703 17.35 1.65 -21.36
C ASP A 703 16.06 0.89 -21.69
N THR A 704 14.95 1.56 -22.02
CA THR A 704 13.71 0.87 -22.39
C THR A 704 13.74 0.30 -23.80
N ARG A 705 14.54 0.85 -24.72
CA ARG A 705 14.61 0.37 -26.10
C ARG A 705 14.99 -1.11 -26.18
N VAL A 706 15.90 -1.58 -25.32
CA VAL A 706 16.36 -2.98 -25.33
C VAL A 706 15.31 -3.95 -24.78
N HIS A 707 14.29 -3.46 -24.06
CA HIS A 707 13.22 -4.30 -23.53
C HIS A 707 12.34 -4.88 -24.65
N GLU A 708 12.30 -4.25 -25.83
CA GLU A 708 11.63 -4.79 -27.02
C GLU A 708 12.40 -5.99 -27.63
N ILE A 709 13.66 -6.19 -27.24
CA ILE A 709 14.56 -7.21 -27.81
C ILE A 709 14.73 -8.41 -26.85
N LEU A 710 14.91 -8.15 -25.56
CA LEU A 710 15.19 -9.17 -24.54
C LEU A 710 13.93 -9.89 -24.05
N GLU A 711 14.10 -11.00 -23.32
CA GLU A 711 13.01 -11.87 -22.83
C GLU A 711 12.09 -12.38 -23.97
N GLY A 712 12.67 -12.50 -25.16
CA GLY A 712 12.03 -12.72 -26.45
C GLY A 712 11.63 -11.41 -27.12
N THR A 713 12.05 -11.22 -28.38
CA THR A 713 11.77 -9.97 -29.11
C THR A 713 10.27 -9.72 -29.29
N SER A 714 9.87 -8.50 -29.62
CA SER A 714 8.48 -8.18 -29.97
C SER A 714 7.93 -9.10 -31.08
N GLU A 715 8.75 -9.50 -32.05
CA GLU A 715 8.38 -10.46 -33.11
C GLU A 715 8.15 -11.85 -32.54
N VAL A 716 9.00 -12.32 -31.62
CA VAL A 716 8.80 -13.59 -30.91
C VAL A 716 7.51 -13.55 -30.08
N MET A 717 7.22 -12.44 -29.39
CA MET A 717 5.97 -12.31 -28.64
C MET A 717 4.75 -12.41 -29.57
N ARG A 718 4.78 -11.71 -30.73
CA ARG A 718 3.72 -11.80 -31.74
C ARG A 718 3.54 -13.24 -32.24
N MET A 719 4.64 -13.95 -32.51
CA MET A 719 4.62 -15.35 -32.93
C MET A 719 3.97 -16.25 -31.86
N LEU A 720 4.36 -16.11 -30.59
CA LEU A 720 3.77 -16.87 -29.48
C LEU A 720 2.27 -16.60 -29.34
N ILE A 721 1.86 -15.33 -29.34
CA ILE A 721 0.46 -14.92 -29.24
C ILE A 721 -0.35 -15.45 -30.43
N SER A 722 0.17 -15.34 -31.65
CA SER A 722 -0.52 -15.83 -32.84
C SER A 722 -0.67 -17.36 -32.83
N ARG A 723 0.36 -18.09 -32.36
CA ARG A 723 0.30 -19.55 -32.26
C ARG A 723 -0.73 -19.96 -31.22
N ASP A 724 -0.77 -19.27 -30.09
CA ASP A 724 -1.76 -19.51 -29.03
C ASP A 724 -3.19 -19.38 -29.58
N LEU A 725 -3.51 -18.22 -30.16
CA LEU A 725 -4.84 -17.93 -30.73
C LEU A 725 -5.27 -18.89 -31.84
N LEU A 726 -4.33 -19.33 -32.69
CA LEU A 726 -4.63 -20.26 -33.78
C LEU A 726 -4.77 -21.72 -33.33
N THR A 727 -4.28 -22.05 -32.13
CA THR A 727 -4.36 -23.41 -31.56
C THR A 727 -5.45 -23.58 -30.51
N ASP A 728 -6.13 -22.50 -30.10
CA ASP A 728 -7.22 -22.51 -29.10
C ASP A 728 -8.38 -23.47 -29.45
N GLY A 729 -8.57 -23.82 -30.72
CA GLY A 729 -9.53 -24.84 -31.15
C GLY A 729 -9.12 -26.31 -30.88
N GLN A 730 -7.90 -26.56 -30.37
CA GLN A 730 -7.32 -27.91 -30.22
C GLN A 730 -6.93 -28.26 -28.78
N ARG A 731 -7.16 -27.39 -27.78
CA ARG A 731 -6.91 -27.74 -26.38
C ARG A 731 -7.99 -28.72 -25.92
N LYS A 732 -7.61 -29.99 -25.73
CA LYS A 732 -8.45 -30.92 -24.96
C LYS A 732 -8.58 -30.36 -23.55
N VAL A 733 -9.81 -30.01 -23.18
CA VAL A 733 -10.22 -29.65 -21.82
C VAL A 733 -9.98 -30.81 -20.87
#